data_AF-A0A8J7WX28-F1
#
_entry.id   AF-A0A8J7WX28-F1
#
_cell.length_a   1.000
_cell.length_b   1.000
_cell.length_c   1.000
_cell.angle_alpha   90.00
_cell.angle_beta   90.00
_cell.angle_gamma   90.00
#
_symmetry.space_group_name_H-M   'P 1'
#
loop_
_entity.id
_entity.type
_entity.pdbx_description
1 polymer ?
#
loop_
_entity_poly.entity_id
_entity_poly.type
_entity_poly.pdbx_seq_one_letter_code
_entity_poly.pdbx_strand_id
1 'polypeptide(L)'
;MKPRDLNQILARLRKWLKPLIVLGILGLFFVFWAIGLGDVFQEPHVLAAQVEGMGWQGFLLFAALFVLGGALGIPPAIFVVAAGLLWSFPAALHISFLGGMAAASLGFFLSRYVARDFFAAHIPKRISRFGNSPESSGIKTVVLLRLLFYLFPPVNWMLGLSRIRFCTYLMGSMLGALPGTIVYVFIGDGGIPWLLSQSPLAIAGVVAGGVFVFLAWRAGRAILTSRRKTADPEHGQSSIGPQCSAGDQLLSEKWYPVSLSMLGRTARMFIRLAGRTFWPPKPYPRPPSLKRMGVMLCFLPAFAILQTVHWIALLLDEVLFPDYRQVTPEAPIFVVGIPRSGTTFLHRVLARDRDQFTTLSLWELVLAPAICERLLILGMSRIDRYLGQPGGRLISWIAGRLASAVDEVHPITLQDAEEDFLLLSPILSCFLLIVPFPFAPEIEKLAFFDDQAQPSERRRVMAFYYAMVQRHLYVFGDQKIFLSKNVSFTPMLESLLAIFPQARLVACARTPLEAVPSQISAMERGWQLFDNPFTPELFGDRWLELMDYYYSHLVHVLSTKKEKEYLLFDMHELQAGTKACVQCIYERFHIPLSDTYATILDQETEAAASYRSRHRYDLEKYGLEAEKVRSRYEQWYRDLLILAGMTKCSK
;
A
#
# COMPACT_ATOMS: atom_id res chain seq x y z
N MET A 1 -37.26 -8.19 51.40
CA MET A 1 -37.76 -8.86 50.18
C MET A 1 -36.79 -9.96 49.77
N LYS A 2 -37.26 -11.21 49.62
CA LYS A 2 -36.39 -12.35 49.26
C LYS A 2 -36.03 -12.27 47.76
N PRO A 3 -34.84 -12.71 47.33
CA PRO A 3 -34.42 -12.70 45.91
C PRO A 3 -35.33 -13.52 44.95
N ARG A 4 -36.26 -14.33 45.49
CA ARG A 4 -37.33 -14.99 44.72
C ARG A 4 -38.41 -14.03 44.20
N ASP A 5 -38.69 -12.92 44.90
CA ASP A 5 -39.71 -11.95 44.48
C ASP A 5 -39.24 -11.10 43.30
N LEU A 6 -37.95 -10.72 43.28
CA LEU A 6 -37.36 -9.92 42.19
C LEU A 6 -37.39 -10.69 40.86
N ASN A 7 -37.09 -11.99 40.88
CA ASN A 7 -37.14 -12.84 39.69
C ASN A 7 -38.57 -13.07 39.17
N GLN A 8 -39.57 -13.13 40.05
CA GLN A 8 -40.98 -13.19 39.63
C GLN A 8 -41.47 -11.86 39.04
N ILE A 9 -41.05 -10.73 39.60
CA ILE A 9 -41.35 -9.40 39.05
C ILE A 9 -40.69 -9.22 37.67
N LEU A 10 -39.43 -9.61 37.51
CA LEU A 10 -38.72 -9.59 36.22
C LEU A 10 -39.34 -10.52 35.18
N ALA A 11 -39.81 -11.71 35.59
CA ALA A 11 -40.52 -12.63 34.70
C ALA A 11 -41.89 -12.09 34.25
N ARG A 12 -42.63 -11.41 35.14
CA ARG A 12 -43.88 -10.72 34.79
C ARG A 12 -43.62 -9.56 33.84
N LEU A 13 -42.61 -8.71 34.11
CA LEU A 13 -42.20 -7.62 33.23
C LEU A 13 -41.83 -8.12 31.82
N ARG A 14 -41.10 -9.23 31.71
CA ARG A 14 -40.73 -9.85 30.42
C ARG A 14 -41.94 -10.33 29.61
N LYS A 15 -43.05 -10.68 30.29
CA LYS A 15 -44.33 -11.09 29.67
C LYS A 15 -45.08 -9.90 29.05
N TRP A 16 -44.96 -8.72 29.65
CA TRP A 16 -45.55 -7.46 29.16
C TRP A 16 -44.65 -6.68 28.20
N LEU A 17 -43.36 -7.00 28.13
CA LEU A 17 -42.40 -6.34 27.25
C LEU A 17 -42.78 -6.46 25.76
N LYS A 18 -43.23 -7.65 25.32
CA LYS A 18 -43.66 -7.90 23.94
C LYS A 18 -44.89 -7.04 23.54
N PRO A 19 -46.01 -7.03 24.29
CA PRO A 19 -47.14 -6.18 23.95
C PRO A 19 -46.82 -4.68 24.09
N LEU A 20 -45.96 -4.25 25.02
CA LEU A 20 -45.52 -2.85 25.12
C LEU A 20 -44.68 -2.40 23.92
N ILE A 21 -43.79 -3.27 23.41
CA ILE A 21 -43.04 -2.99 22.17
C ILE A 21 -44.01 -2.90 20.99
N VAL A 22 -44.97 -3.82 20.87
CA VAL A 22 -45.98 -3.78 19.80
C VAL A 22 -46.86 -2.54 19.91
N LEU A 23 -47.28 -2.14 21.11
CA LEU A 23 -48.05 -0.92 21.34
C LEU A 23 -47.23 0.34 21.01
N GLY A 24 -45.93 0.33 21.34
CA GLY A 24 -44.99 1.39 20.97
C GLY A 24 -44.80 1.49 19.46
N ILE A 25 -44.71 0.36 18.74
CA ILE A 25 -44.62 0.30 17.27
C ILE A 25 -45.92 0.82 16.64
N LEU A 26 -47.07 0.38 17.13
CA LEU A 26 -48.38 0.84 16.66
C LEU A 26 -48.60 2.33 16.96
N GLY A 27 -48.16 2.81 18.13
CA GLY A 27 -48.16 4.23 18.48
C GLY A 27 -47.25 5.04 17.56
N LEU A 28 -46.04 4.55 17.27
CA LEU A 28 -45.13 5.20 16.33
C LEU A 28 -45.70 5.23 14.90
N PHE A 29 -46.37 4.16 14.48
CA PHE A 29 -47.07 4.05 13.20
C PHE A 29 -48.25 5.03 13.12
N PHE A 30 -49.04 5.17 14.19
CA PHE A 30 -50.14 6.12 14.26
C PHE A 30 -49.66 7.57 14.27
N VAL A 31 -48.56 7.85 14.98
CA VAL A 31 -47.90 9.16 14.97
C VAL A 31 -47.32 9.46 13.58
N PHE A 32 -46.71 8.46 12.93
CA PHE A 32 -46.23 8.57 11.54
C PHE A 32 -47.37 8.90 10.55
N TRP A 33 -48.54 8.27 10.71
CA TRP A 33 -49.70 8.54 9.87
C TRP A 33 -50.35 9.89 10.20
N ALA A 34 -50.47 10.24 11.48
CA ALA A 34 -51.06 11.50 11.94
C ALA A 34 -50.23 12.75 11.60
N ILE A 35 -48.91 12.61 11.43
CA ILE A 35 -48.00 13.70 11.03
C ILE A 35 -47.99 13.90 9.50
N GLY A 36 -48.67 13.06 8.71
CA GLY A 36 -48.74 13.22 7.25
C GLY A 36 -47.50 12.73 6.49
N LEU A 37 -46.62 11.93 7.13
CA LEU A 37 -45.44 11.36 6.47
C LEU A 37 -45.79 10.32 5.37
N GLY A 38 -47.04 9.88 5.27
CA GLY A 38 -47.55 9.10 4.13
C GLY A 38 -47.71 9.94 2.86
N ASP A 39 -47.91 11.25 3.01
CA ASP A 39 -48.10 12.21 1.91
C ASP A 39 -46.76 12.62 1.27
N VAL A 40 -45.62 12.16 1.82
CA VAL A 40 -44.26 12.31 1.24
C VAL A 40 -44.18 11.77 -0.18
N PHE A 41 -44.98 10.77 -0.52
CA PHE A 41 -45.04 10.21 -1.87
C PHE A 41 -45.85 11.08 -2.84
N GLN A 42 -46.68 12.00 -2.36
CA GLN A 42 -47.53 12.84 -3.20
C GLN A 42 -47.02 14.29 -3.29
N GLU A 43 -46.50 14.88 -2.21
CA GLU A 43 -45.99 16.27 -2.21
C GLU A 43 -44.69 16.44 -1.38
N PRO A 44 -43.52 16.02 -1.90
CA PRO A 44 -42.25 16.05 -1.16
C PRO A 44 -41.79 17.45 -0.72
N HIS A 45 -42.20 18.51 -1.42
CA HIS A 45 -41.79 19.89 -1.13
C HIS A 45 -42.48 20.49 0.11
N VAL A 46 -43.69 20.04 0.44
CA VAL A 46 -44.46 20.55 1.59
C VAL A 46 -43.87 20.03 2.90
N LEU A 47 -43.43 18.77 2.92
CA LEU A 47 -42.78 18.19 4.10
C LEU A 47 -41.41 18.83 4.35
N ALA A 48 -40.68 19.20 3.29
CA ALA A 48 -39.40 19.91 3.43
C ALA A 48 -39.57 21.26 4.13
N ALA A 49 -40.55 22.06 3.69
CA ALA A 49 -40.85 23.35 4.31
C ALA A 49 -41.30 23.21 5.79
N GLN A 50 -42.07 22.17 6.13
CA GLN A 50 -42.54 21.93 7.50
C GLN A 50 -41.42 21.46 8.45
N VAL A 51 -40.55 20.56 7.98
CA VAL A 51 -39.43 20.04 8.79
C VAL A 51 -38.34 21.11 8.96
N GLU A 52 -38.05 21.91 7.93
CA GLU A 52 -37.17 23.07 8.05
C GLU A 52 -37.71 24.09 9.07
N GLY A 53 -39.02 24.32 9.10
CA GLY A 53 -39.69 25.23 10.04
C GLY A 53 -39.56 24.82 11.52
N MET A 54 -39.27 23.55 11.82
CA MET A 54 -39.08 23.04 13.19
C MET A 54 -37.62 23.09 13.70
N GLY A 55 -36.66 23.44 12.85
CA GLY A 55 -35.24 23.51 13.20
C GLY A 55 -34.67 22.21 13.80
N TRP A 56 -33.98 22.30 14.95
CA TRP A 56 -33.32 21.15 15.59
C TRP A 56 -34.29 20.07 16.08
N GLN A 57 -35.55 20.43 16.37
CA GLN A 57 -36.58 19.48 16.82
C GLN A 57 -37.01 18.56 15.67
N GLY A 58 -37.13 19.12 14.45
CA GLY A 58 -37.40 18.35 13.23
C GLY A 58 -36.29 17.35 12.94
N PHE A 59 -35.03 17.74 13.12
CA PHE A 59 -33.88 16.82 13.00
C PHE A 59 -33.93 15.66 13.99
N LEU A 60 -34.20 15.92 15.28
CA LEU A 60 -34.28 14.85 16.29
C LEU A 60 -35.45 13.90 16.03
N LEU A 61 -36.60 14.43 15.62
CA LEU A 61 -37.75 13.62 15.23
C LEU A 61 -37.40 12.73 14.03
N PHE A 62 -36.80 13.30 12.99
CA PHE A 62 -36.36 12.55 11.81
C PHE A 62 -35.36 11.44 12.18
N ALA A 63 -34.34 11.76 12.97
CA ALA A 63 -33.33 10.78 13.41
C ALA A 63 -33.96 9.65 14.22
N ALA A 64 -34.89 9.97 15.14
CA ALA A 64 -35.61 8.98 15.93
C ALA A 64 -36.47 8.07 15.04
N LEU A 65 -37.24 8.65 14.12
CA LEU A 65 -38.06 7.90 13.17
C LEU A 65 -37.22 7.01 12.26
N PHE A 66 -36.08 7.50 11.78
CA PHE A 66 -35.17 6.74 10.93
C PHE A 66 -34.57 5.54 11.70
N VAL A 67 -34.04 5.76 12.90
CA VAL A 67 -33.43 4.68 13.69
C VAL A 67 -34.46 3.65 14.11
N LEU A 68 -35.60 4.10 14.66
CA LEU A 68 -36.66 3.20 15.13
C LEU A 68 -37.35 2.49 13.96
N GLY A 69 -37.77 3.25 12.95
CA GLY A 69 -38.42 2.71 11.76
C GLY A 69 -37.54 1.71 11.02
N GLY A 70 -36.26 2.05 10.79
CA GLY A 70 -35.30 1.17 10.14
C GLY A 70 -35.02 -0.11 10.92
N ALA A 71 -34.96 -0.04 12.26
CA ALA A 71 -34.79 -1.22 13.10
C ALA A 71 -36.03 -2.13 13.13
N LEU A 72 -37.23 -1.54 13.00
CA LEU A 72 -38.53 -2.20 13.07
C LEU A 72 -39.01 -2.77 11.73
N GLY A 73 -38.28 -2.54 10.63
CA GLY A 73 -38.57 -3.16 9.34
C GLY A 73 -38.98 -2.19 8.24
N ILE A 74 -39.06 -0.89 8.51
CA ILE A 74 -39.27 0.12 7.45
C ILE A 74 -37.98 0.20 6.62
N PRO A 75 -38.04 0.11 5.28
CA PRO A 75 -36.86 0.20 4.43
C PRO A 75 -36.08 1.51 4.67
N PRO A 76 -34.81 1.45 5.11
CA PRO A 76 -33.96 2.62 5.34
C PRO A 76 -33.84 3.56 4.13
N ALA A 77 -33.95 3.02 2.91
CA ALA A 77 -33.89 3.80 1.68
C ALA A 77 -34.90 4.97 1.65
N ILE A 78 -36.08 4.82 2.26
CA ILE A 78 -37.11 5.87 2.32
C ILE A 78 -36.56 7.08 3.09
N PHE A 79 -35.96 6.83 4.25
CA PHE A 79 -35.37 7.89 5.08
C PHE A 79 -34.14 8.51 4.39
N VAL A 80 -33.34 7.72 3.70
CA VAL A 80 -32.14 8.23 3.02
C VAL A 80 -32.50 9.15 1.85
N VAL A 81 -33.51 8.80 1.06
CA VAL A 81 -34.04 9.67 0.00
C VAL A 81 -34.67 10.93 0.60
N ALA A 82 -35.46 10.79 1.67
CA ALA A 82 -36.02 11.93 2.39
C ALA A 82 -34.93 12.86 2.94
N ALA A 83 -33.83 12.32 3.47
CA ALA A 83 -32.70 13.13 3.93
C ALA A 83 -32.07 13.93 2.79
N GLY A 84 -31.97 13.37 1.58
CA GLY A 84 -31.49 14.09 0.39
C GLY A 84 -32.42 15.21 -0.05
N LEU A 85 -33.73 15.09 0.19
CA LEU A 85 -34.70 16.16 -0.10
C LEU A 85 -34.66 17.30 0.93
N LEU A 86 -34.29 16.99 2.17
CA LEU A 86 -34.35 17.90 3.32
C LEU A 86 -33.04 18.64 3.59
N TRP A 87 -31.89 18.06 3.24
CA TRP A 87 -30.57 18.60 3.55
C TRP A 87 -29.64 18.51 2.34
N SER A 88 -28.65 19.40 2.28
CA SER A 88 -27.61 19.36 1.24
C SER A 88 -26.88 18.01 1.20
N PHE A 89 -26.41 17.61 0.02
CA PHE A 89 -25.71 16.33 -0.18
C PHE A 89 -24.71 15.94 0.93
N PRO A 90 -23.77 16.80 1.37
CA PRO A 90 -22.85 16.41 2.45
C PRO A 90 -23.57 16.14 3.76
N ALA A 91 -24.53 16.98 4.16
CA ALA A 91 -25.28 16.79 5.40
C ALA A 91 -26.18 15.55 5.32
N ALA A 92 -26.94 15.40 4.24
CA ALA A 92 -27.78 14.24 3.97
C ALA A 92 -26.97 12.93 3.98
N LEU A 93 -25.77 12.91 3.41
CA LEU A 93 -24.88 11.75 3.43
C LEU A 93 -24.47 11.35 4.86
N HIS A 94 -24.07 12.33 5.69
CA HIS A 94 -23.68 12.05 7.08
C HIS A 94 -24.87 11.55 7.92
N ILE A 95 -26.02 12.23 7.81
CA ILE A 95 -27.26 11.87 8.52
C ILE A 95 -27.71 10.47 8.10
N SER A 96 -27.72 10.21 6.80
CA SER A 96 -28.11 8.93 6.21
C SER A 96 -27.20 7.79 6.63
N PHE A 97 -25.89 8.02 6.59
CA PHE A 97 -24.89 7.01 6.96
C PHE A 97 -24.97 6.67 8.44
N LEU A 98 -24.98 7.68 9.33
CA LEU A 98 -25.04 7.47 10.78
C LEU A 98 -26.39 6.89 11.20
N GLY A 99 -27.49 7.44 10.70
CA GLY A 99 -28.85 6.94 10.98
C GLY A 99 -29.03 5.50 10.49
N GLY A 100 -28.54 5.19 9.29
CA GLY A 100 -28.55 3.84 8.75
C GLY A 100 -27.73 2.85 9.57
N MET A 101 -26.53 3.24 10.04
CA MET A 101 -25.71 2.40 10.93
C MET A 101 -26.35 2.19 12.30
N ALA A 102 -26.98 3.22 12.86
CA ALA A 102 -27.71 3.12 14.12
C ALA A 102 -28.95 2.21 13.99
N ALA A 103 -29.76 2.40 12.94
CA ALA A 103 -30.92 1.56 12.64
C ALA A 103 -30.53 0.09 12.43
N ALA A 104 -29.50 -0.16 11.62
CA ALA A 104 -28.99 -1.50 11.35
C ALA A 104 -28.47 -2.17 12.62
N SER A 105 -27.68 -1.46 13.43
CA SER A 105 -27.16 -1.95 14.72
C SER A 105 -28.28 -2.26 15.70
N LEU A 106 -29.30 -1.40 15.79
CA LEU A 106 -30.46 -1.64 16.65
C LEU A 106 -31.25 -2.87 16.18
N GLY A 107 -31.51 -3.01 14.88
CA GLY A 107 -32.16 -4.20 14.31
C GLY A 107 -31.38 -5.50 14.55
N PHE A 108 -30.04 -5.43 14.49
CA PHE A 108 -29.15 -6.54 14.82
C PHE A 108 -29.27 -6.96 16.29
N PHE A 109 -29.28 -5.99 17.22
CA PHE A 109 -29.43 -6.29 18.64
C PHE A 109 -30.83 -6.77 19.03
N LEU A 110 -31.88 -6.18 18.44
CA LEU A 110 -33.26 -6.61 18.64
C LEU A 110 -33.48 -8.06 18.21
N SER A 111 -32.95 -8.43 17.04
CA SER A 111 -33.03 -9.80 16.54
C SER A 111 -32.19 -10.80 17.35
N ARG A 112 -31.06 -10.36 17.92
CA ARG A 112 -30.19 -11.23 18.72
C ARG A 112 -30.68 -11.47 20.15
N TYR A 113 -31.14 -10.43 20.84
CA TYR A 113 -31.35 -10.48 22.29
C TYR A 113 -32.81 -10.33 22.72
N VAL A 114 -33.63 -9.58 21.97
CA VAL A 114 -34.97 -9.18 22.43
C VAL A 114 -36.06 -10.08 21.86
N ALA A 115 -36.07 -10.28 20.54
CA ALA A 115 -37.18 -10.93 19.84
C ALA A 115 -36.70 -12.03 18.87
N ARG A 116 -35.72 -12.82 19.31
CA ARG A 116 -35.08 -13.90 18.53
C ARG A 116 -36.10 -14.83 17.85
N ASP A 117 -37.07 -15.33 18.62
CA ASP A 117 -38.08 -16.29 18.12
C ASP A 117 -39.05 -15.66 17.11
N PHE A 118 -39.40 -14.38 17.32
CA PHE A 118 -40.28 -13.64 16.42
C PHE A 118 -39.62 -13.44 15.05
N PHE A 119 -38.37 -12.94 15.03
CA PHE A 119 -37.67 -12.72 13.77
C PHE A 119 -37.27 -14.04 13.09
N ALA A 120 -36.93 -15.08 13.86
CA ALA A 120 -36.67 -16.41 13.31
C ALA A 120 -37.90 -17.00 12.59
N ALA A 121 -39.12 -16.73 13.09
CA ALA A 121 -40.36 -17.18 12.46
C ALA A 121 -40.69 -16.45 11.14
N HIS A 122 -40.24 -15.20 10.99
CA HIS A 122 -40.52 -14.36 9.81
C HIS A 122 -39.44 -14.44 8.72
N ILE A 123 -38.33 -15.14 8.97
CA ILE A 123 -37.28 -15.36 7.96
C ILE A 123 -37.56 -16.66 7.19
N PRO A 124 -37.61 -16.61 5.85
CA PRO A 124 -37.76 -17.81 5.03
C PRO A 124 -36.72 -18.90 5.34
N LYS A 125 -37.14 -20.16 5.44
CA LYS A 125 -36.25 -21.31 5.73
C LYS A 125 -35.06 -21.49 4.77
N ARG A 126 -35.10 -20.90 3.57
CA ARG A 126 -33.96 -20.88 2.62
C ARG A 126 -32.85 -19.92 3.07
N ILE A 127 -33.24 -18.79 3.66
CA ILE A 127 -32.34 -17.71 4.10
C ILE A 127 -31.67 -18.07 5.44
N SER A 128 -32.38 -18.77 6.33
CA SER A 128 -31.83 -19.22 7.63
C SER A 128 -30.69 -20.25 7.50
N ARG A 129 -30.66 -21.05 6.41
CA ARG A 129 -29.57 -22.00 6.13
C ARG A 129 -28.24 -21.29 5.84
N PHE A 130 -28.28 -20.13 5.19
CA PHE A 130 -27.07 -19.38 4.86
C PHE A 130 -26.38 -18.81 6.11
N GLY A 131 -27.16 -18.26 7.06
CA GLY A 131 -26.62 -17.67 8.30
C GLY A 131 -26.01 -18.66 9.31
N ASN A 132 -26.16 -19.96 9.08
CA ASN A 132 -25.58 -21.03 9.91
C ASN A 132 -24.32 -21.67 9.31
N SER A 133 -23.96 -21.33 8.06
CA SER A 133 -22.73 -21.85 7.43
C SER A 133 -21.48 -21.16 8.01
N PRO A 134 -20.38 -21.89 8.29
CA PRO A 134 -19.11 -21.29 8.72
C PRO A 134 -18.57 -20.24 7.74
N GLU A 135 -18.79 -20.42 6.43
CA GLU A 135 -18.37 -19.50 5.37
C GLU A 135 -19.10 -18.14 5.42
N SER A 136 -20.28 -18.11 6.05
CA SER A 136 -21.08 -16.88 6.17
C SER A 136 -20.54 -15.91 7.24
N SER A 137 -19.55 -16.30 8.02
CA SER A 137 -19.10 -15.55 9.21
C SER A 137 -18.10 -14.41 8.94
N GLY A 138 -17.63 -14.27 7.70
CA GLY A 138 -16.61 -13.28 7.31
C GLY A 138 -17.14 -11.88 7.00
N ILE A 139 -16.27 -10.87 7.15
CA ILE A 139 -16.58 -9.48 6.78
C ILE A 139 -16.97 -9.36 5.29
N LYS A 140 -16.35 -10.16 4.43
CA LYS A 140 -16.64 -10.23 2.98
C LYS A 140 -18.11 -10.54 2.70
N THR A 141 -18.68 -11.47 3.46
CA THR A 141 -20.08 -11.88 3.32
C THR A 141 -21.00 -10.71 3.67
N VAL A 142 -20.70 -9.99 4.77
CA VAL A 142 -21.49 -8.81 5.16
C VAL A 142 -21.38 -7.72 4.10
N VAL A 143 -20.17 -7.40 3.62
CA VAL A 143 -19.96 -6.40 2.56
C VAL A 143 -20.74 -6.77 1.29
N LEU A 144 -20.64 -8.02 0.83
CA LEU A 144 -21.34 -8.48 -0.37
C LEU A 144 -22.86 -8.38 -0.21
N LEU A 145 -23.40 -8.82 0.93
CA LEU A 145 -24.84 -8.71 1.21
C LEU A 145 -25.30 -7.25 1.22
N ARG A 146 -24.48 -6.33 1.70
CA ARG A 146 -24.78 -4.89 1.74
C ARG A 146 -24.69 -4.22 0.37
N LEU A 147 -23.77 -4.67 -0.48
CA LEU A 147 -23.72 -4.22 -1.87
C LEU A 147 -24.95 -4.69 -2.66
N LEU A 148 -25.47 -5.88 -2.37
CA LEU A 148 -26.63 -6.46 -3.06
C LEU A 148 -27.98 -5.97 -2.53
N PHE A 149 -28.14 -5.93 -1.21
CA PHE A 149 -29.43 -5.68 -0.54
C PHE A 149 -29.46 -4.36 0.22
N TYR A 150 -28.38 -3.57 0.21
CA TYR A 150 -28.28 -2.36 1.01
C TYR A 150 -28.65 -2.60 2.49
N LEU A 151 -29.30 -1.65 3.15
CA LEU A 151 -29.78 -1.75 4.52
C LEU A 151 -31.14 -2.47 4.64
N PHE A 152 -31.47 -3.39 3.73
CA PHE A 152 -32.74 -4.11 3.75
C PHE A 152 -32.98 -4.81 5.11
N PRO A 153 -34.07 -4.51 5.83
CA PRO A 153 -34.25 -4.94 7.22
C PRO A 153 -34.19 -6.46 7.47
N PRO A 154 -34.73 -7.34 6.61
CA PRO A 154 -34.58 -8.79 6.77
C PRO A 154 -33.12 -9.26 6.83
N VAL A 155 -32.21 -8.59 6.12
CA VAL A 155 -30.77 -8.91 6.17
C VAL A 155 -30.19 -8.52 7.53
N ASN A 156 -30.65 -7.43 8.15
CA ASN A 156 -30.23 -7.05 9.52
C ASN A 156 -30.63 -8.11 10.54
N TRP A 157 -31.86 -8.61 10.44
CA TRP A 157 -32.36 -9.66 11.34
C TRP A 157 -31.65 -10.99 11.12
N MET A 158 -31.43 -11.38 9.86
CA MET A 158 -30.67 -12.59 9.51
C MET A 158 -29.25 -12.54 10.09
N LEU A 159 -28.53 -11.42 9.89
CA LEU A 159 -27.18 -11.26 10.39
C LEU A 159 -27.14 -11.22 11.93
N GLY A 160 -28.16 -10.66 12.58
CA GLY A 160 -28.30 -10.68 14.04
C GLY A 160 -28.53 -12.07 14.62
N LEU A 161 -29.28 -12.93 13.92
CA LEU A 161 -29.50 -14.33 14.29
C LEU A 161 -28.31 -15.25 13.99
N SER A 162 -27.41 -14.84 13.09
CA SER A 162 -26.20 -15.58 12.72
C SER A 162 -25.14 -15.61 13.84
N ARG A 163 -24.07 -16.39 13.63
CA ARG A 163 -22.90 -16.45 14.53
C ARG A 163 -21.93 -15.27 14.37
N ILE A 164 -22.24 -14.28 13.52
CA ILE A 164 -21.34 -13.14 13.25
C ILE A 164 -21.19 -12.24 14.48
N ARG A 165 -19.94 -11.85 14.77
CA ARG A 165 -19.63 -10.89 15.85
C ARG A 165 -20.08 -9.48 15.45
N PHE A 166 -20.56 -8.69 16.42
CA PHE A 166 -21.06 -7.34 16.16
C PHE A 166 -20.03 -6.45 15.46
N CYS A 167 -18.75 -6.50 15.86
CA CYS A 167 -17.71 -5.68 15.21
C CYS A 167 -17.53 -6.05 13.72
N THR A 168 -17.55 -7.33 13.37
CA THR A 168 -17.48 -7.81 11.97
C THR A 168 -18.70 -7.35 11.18
N TYR A 169 -19.88 -7.41 11.79
CA TYR A 169 -21.13 -6.91 11.21
C TYR A 169 -21.09 -5.39 10.97
N LEU A 170 -20.64 -4.61 11.97
CA LEU A 170 -20.59 -3.16 11.90
C LEU A 170 -19.58 -2.70 10.85
N MET A 171 -18.34 -3.22 10.89
CA MET A 171 -17.31 -2.87 9.90
C MET A 171 -17.73 -3.26 8.48
N GLY A 172 -18.29 -4.46 8.31
CA GLY A 172 -18.80 -4.90 7.01
C GLY A 172 -19.98 -4.06 6.51
N SER A 173 -20.85 -3.62 7.41
CA SER A 173 -21.98 -2.74 7.08
C SER A 173 -21.54 -1.32 6.74
N MET A 174 -20.58 -0.76 7.46
CA MET A 174 -20.02 0.56 7.15
C MET A 174 -19.37 0.58 5.75
N LEU A 175 -18.59 -0.45 5.42
CA LEU A 175 -17.94 -0.56 4.11
C LEU A 175 -18.95 -0.84 2.99
N GLY A 176 -19.86 -1.79 3.19
CA GLY A 176 -20.77 -2.22 2.13
C GLY A 176 -21.98 -1.31 1.90
N ALA A 177 -22.44 -0.56 2.92
CA ALA A 177 -23.61 0.31 2.79
C ALA A 177 -23.24 1.73 2.29
N LEU A 178 -21.97 2.14 2.35
CA LEU A 178 -21.56 3.48 1.92
C LEU A 178 -21.88 3.77 0.45
N PRO A 179 -21.57 2.88 -0.53
CA PRO A 179 -21.91 3.13 -1.93
C PRO A 179 -23.42 3.28 -2.16
N GLY A 180 -24.22 2.41 -1.55
CA GLY A 180 -25.69 2.49 -1.64
C GLY A 180 -26.23 3.78 -1.02
N THR A 181 -25.67 4.23 0.10
CA THR A 181 -26.09 5.47 0.76
C THR A 181 -25.83 6.69 -0.13
N ILE A 182 -24.65 6.76 -0.78
CA ILE A 182 -24.34 7.82 -1.74
C ILE A 182 -25.36 7.84 -2.88
N VAL A 183 -25.70 6.68 -3.45
CA VAL A 183 -26.69 6.59 -4.53
C VAL A 183 -28.06 7.07 -4.08
N TYR A 184 -28.57 6.60 -2.93
CA TYR A 184 -29.90 7.02 -2.45
C TYR A 184 -29.96 8.50 -2.06
N VAL A 185 -28.91 9.05 -1.45
CA VAL A 185 -28.84 10.49 -1.15
C VAL A 185 -28.77 11.31 -2.44
N PHE A 186 -27.97 10.87 -3.42
CA PHE A 186 -27.90 11.52 -4.73
C PHE A 186 -29.25 11.51 -5.45
N ILE A 187 -30.04 10.44 -5.33
CA ILE A 187 -31.41 10.39 -5.85
C ILE A 187 -32.29 11.44 -5.14
N GLY A 188 -32.19 11.55 -3.81
CA GLY A 188 -32.97 12.49 -3.01
C GLY A 188 -32.63 13.96 -3.26
N ASP A 189 -31.35 14.30 -3.38
CA ASP A 189 -30.84 15.69 -3.56
C ASP A 189 -31.04 16.24 -4.99
N GLY A 190 -31.84 15.58 -5.82
CA GLY A 190 -32.06 15.99 -7.21
C GLY A 190 -30.89 15.66 -8.15
N GLY A 191 -30.02 14.73 -7.76
CA GLY A 191 -28.91 14.26 -8.57
C GLY A 191 -29.35 13.57 -9.87
N ILE A 192 -30.53 12.93 -9.91
CA ILE A 192 -31.10 12.40 -11.18
C ILE A 192 -31.42 13.55 -12.15
N PRO A 193 -32.22 14.57 -11.79
CA PRO A 193 -32.39 15.76 -12.62
C PRO A 193 -31.07 16.43 -13.03
N TRP A 194 -30.11 16.57 -12.12
CA TRP A 194 -28.78 17.12 -12.43
C TRP A 194 -27.99 16.25 -13.42
N LEU A 195 -28.07 14.92 -13.29
CA LEU A 195 -27.41 13.98 -14.21
C LEU A 195 -28.06 14.05 -15.59
N LEU A 196 -29.40 14.10 -15.65
CA LEU A 196 -30.17 14.25 -16.88
C LEU A 196 -29.98 15.63 -17.55
N SER A 197 -29.58 16.66 -16.78
CA SER A 197 -29.24 17.98 -17.33
C SER A 197 -27.82 18.05 -17.90
N GLN A 198 -26.97 17.04 -17.65
CA GLN A 198 -25.66 16.94 -18.29
C GLN A 198 -25.80 16.56 -19.77
N SER A 199 -24.81 16.94 -20.58
CA SER A 199 -24.79 16.55 -21.98
C SER A 199 -24.73 15.01 -22.10
N PRO A 200 -25.43 14.40 -23.07
CA PRO A 200 -25.35 12.96 -23.31
C PRO A 200 -23.91 12.47 -23.51
N LEU A 201 -23.04 13.32 -24.07
CA LEU A 201 -21.61 13.05 -24.23
C LEU A 201 -20.84 12.94 -22.90
N ALA A 202 -21.14 13.80 -21.93
CA ALA A 202 -20.50 13.73 -20.62
C ALA A 202 -20.87 12.44 -19.88
N ILE A 203 -22.16 12.07 -19.90
CA ILE A 203 -22.65 10.82 -19.32
C ILE A 203 -22.02 9.62 -20.03
N ALA A 204 -22.02 9.62 -21.36
CA ALA A 204 -21.39 8.58 -22.16
C ALA A 204 -19.89 8.47 -21.86
N GLY A 205 -19.19 9.59 -21.66
CA GLY A 205 -17.78 9.64 -21.29
C GLY A 205 -17.50 9.00 -19.91
N VAL A 206 -18.30 9.33 -18.89
CA VAL A 206 -18.17 8.72 -17.55
C VAL A 206 -18.46 7.22 -17.59
N VAL A 207 -19.54 6.81 -18.28
CA VAL A 207 -19.89 5.40 -18.43
C VAL A 207 -18.79 4.65 -19.20
N ALA A 208 -18.30 5.22 -20.31
CA ALA A 208 -17.21 4.63 -21.08
C ALA A 208 -15.93 4.51 -20.26
N GLY A 209 -15.59 5.52 -19.45
CA GLY A 209 -14.46 5.48 -18.52
C GLY A 209 -14.62 4.37 -17.46
N GLY A 210 -15.79 4.25 -16.85
CA GLY A 210 -16.10 3.18 -15.89
C GLY A 210 -16.02 1.79 -16.52
N VAL A 211 -16.59 1.62 -17.72
CA VAL A 211 -16.49 0.37 -18.50
C VAL A 211 -15.04 0.06 -18.85
N PHE A 212 -14.26 1.05 -19.28
CA PHE A 212 -12.84 0.88 -19.59
C PHE A 212 -12.05 0.42 -18.36
N VAL A 213 -12.22 1.05 -17.20
CA VAL A 213 -11.58 0.65 -15.94
C VAL A 213 -11.95 -0.79 -15.56
N PHE A 214 -13.23 -1.15 -15.69
CA PHE A 214 -13.70 -2.51 -15.42
C PHE A 214 -13.08 -3.54 -16.39
N LEU A 215 -13.05 -3.23 -17.68
CA LEU A 215 -12.42 -4.08 -18.70
C LEU A 215 -10.92 -4.22 -18.48
N ALA A 216 -10.23 -3.13 -18.15
CA ALA A 216 -8.81 -3.13 -17.80
C ALA A 216 -8.57 -4.02 -16.59
N TRP A 217 -9.31 -3.84 -15.50
CA TRP A 217 -9.19 -4.68 -14.32
C TRP A 217 -9.46 -6.16 -14.62
N ARG A 218 -10.50 -6.48 -15.42
CA ARG A 218 -10.79 -7.85 -15.86
C ARG A 218 -9.66 -8.44 -16.71
N ALA A 219 -9.10 -7.67 -17.64
CA ALA A 219 -7.97 -8.06 -18.46
C ALA A 219 -6.71 -8.31 -17.63
N GLY A 220 -6.43 -7.45 -16.65
CA GLY A 220 -5.35 -7.62 -15.67
C GLY A 220 -5.52 -8.88 -14.84
N ARG A 221 -6.72 -9.12 -14.29
CA ARG A 221 -7.03 -10.34 -13.54
C ARG A 221 -6.86 -11.59 -14.41
N ALA A 222 -7.23 -11.54 -15.69
CA ALA A 222 -7.01 -12.64 -16.62
C ALA A 222 -5.51 -12.95 -16.80
N ILE A 223 -4.64 -11.93 -16.89
CA ILE A 223 -3.18 -12.10 -16.93
C ILE A 223 -2.69 -12.81 -15.66
N LEU A 224 -3.12 -12.36 -14.48
CA LEU A 224 -2.77 -12.97 -13.21
C LEU A 224 -3.16 -14.46 -13.18
N THR A 225 -4.41 -14.78 -13.54
CA THR A 225 -4.89 -16.17 -13.55
C THR A 225 -4.14 -17.04 -14.56
N SER A 226 -3.77 -16.48 -15.72
CA SER A 226 -2.99 -17.21 -16.72
C SER A 226 -1.60 -17.54 -16.21
N ARG A 227 -0.92 -16.58 -15.56
CA ARG A 227 0.42 -16.77 -14.99
C ARG A 227 0.43 -17.82 -13.89
N ARG A 228 -0.59 -17.83 -13.02
CA ARG A 228 -0.71 -18.84 -11.96
C ARG A 228 -1.01 -20.24 -12.52
N LYS A 229 -1.87 -20.36 -13.55
CA LYS A 229 -2.12 -21.65 -14.21
C LYS A 229 -0.87 -22.24 -14.86
N THR A 230 -0.04 -21.40 -15.50
CA THR A 230 1.21 -21.85 -16.13
C THR A 230 2.29 -22.25 -15.12
N ALA A 231 2.19 -21.79 -13.87
CA ALA A 231 3.06 -22.26 -12.78
C ALA A 231 2.64 -23.63 -12.23
N ASP A 232 1.42 -24.11 -12.56
CA ASP A 232 0.78 -25.29 -11.98
C ASP A 232 0.76 -26.60 -12.85
N PRO A 233 1.66 -26.86 -13.82
CA PRO A 233 1.79 -28.19 -14.41
C PRO A 233 3.03 -28.93 -13.90
N GLU A 234 2.82 -30.05 -13.20
CA GLU A 234 3.80 -31.13 -12.94
C GLU A 234 4.93 -30.94 -11.92
N HIS A 235 4.92 -29.93 -11.03
CA HIS A 235 5.71 -30.04 -9.80
C HIS A 235 4.94 -30.85 -8.75
N GLY A 236 5.27 -32.15 -8.72
CA GLY A 236 4.81 -33.08 -7.70
C GLY A 236 5.04 -32.53 -6.30
N GLN A 237 4.18 -32.99 -5.39
CA GLN A 237 4.30 -32.85 -3.93
C GLN A 237 5.75 -32.67 -3.47
N SER A 238 6.22 -31.44 -3.32
CA SER A 238 7.34 -31.15 -2.43
C SER A 238 6.78 -31.33 -1.02
N SER A 239 6.92 -32.56 -0.54
CA SER A 239 6.63 -33.01 0.81
C SER A 239 7.67 -32.49 1.81
N ILE A 240 7.99 -31.20 1.73
CA ILE A 240 8.59 -30.45 2.82
C ILE A 240 7.45 -29.59 3.35
N GLY A 241 6.82 -30.03 4.44
CA GLY A 241 5.78 -29.25 5.13
C GLY A 241 6.27 -27.81 5.37
N PRO A 242 5.37 -26.82 5.50
CA PRO A 242 5.76 -25.42 5.56
C PRO A 242 6.75 -25.20 6.69
N GLN A 243 8.04 -25.12 6.37
CA GLN A 243 9.03 -24.60 7.28
C GLN A 243 8.76 -23.11 7.31
N CYS A 244 7.89 -22.73 8.26
CA CYS A 244 7.50 -21.36 8.54
C CYS A 244 8.77 -20.51 8.64
N SER A 245 9.02 -19.66 7.65
CA SER A 245 10.18 -18.76 7.67
C SER A 245 10.04 -17.84 8.88
N ALA A 246 11.15 -17.30 9.42
CA ALA A 246 11.07 -16.34 10.52
C ALA A 246 10.17 -15.13 10.17
N GLY A 247 10.11 -14.75 8.89
CA GLY A 247 9.16 -13.77 8.35
C GLY A 247 7.69 -14.22 8.45
N ASP A 248 7.39 -15.48 8.13
CA ASP A 248 6.04 -16.06 8.29
C ASP A 248 5.62 -16.16 9.76
N GLN A 249 6.56 -16.51 10.66
CA GLN A 249 6.33 -16.51 12.10
C GLN A 249 6.05 -15.09 12.64
N LEU A 250 6.81 -14.09 12.17
CA LEU A 250 6.57 -12.67 12.49
C LEU A 250 5.18 -12.18 12.04
N LEU A 251 4.69 -12.67 10.90
CA LEU A 251 3.36 -12.34 10.38
C LEU A 251 2.25 -13.16 11.04
N SER A 252 2.55 -14.34 11.59
CA SER A 252 1.60 -15.24 12.27
C SER A 252 1.02 -14.66 13.57
N GLU A 253 1.71 -13.71 14.22
CA GLU A 253 1.26 -13.06 15.46
C GLU A 253 0.07 -12.07 15.30
N LYS A 254 -0.73 -12.16 14.23
CA LYS A 254 -1.85 -11.24 13.90
C LYS A 254 -1.41 -9.79 13.69
N TRP A 255 -0.20 -9.56 13.22
CA TRP A 255 0.25 -8.22 12.81
C TRP A 255 -0.01 -8.03 11.32
N TYR A 256 -1.09 -7.33 11.01
CA TYR A 256 -1.39 -6.90 9.64
C TYR A 256 -0.53 -5.68 9.31
N PRO A 257 0.49 -5.81 8.44
CA PRO A 257 1.39 -4.70 8.13
C PRO A 257 0.59 -3.53 7.52
N VAL A 258 -0.35 -3.82 6.62
CA VAL A 258 -1.30 -2.81 6.11
C VAL A 258 -2.52 -2.76 7.02
N SER A 259 -2.64 -1.69 7.82
CA SER A 259 -3.78 -1.49 8.71
C SER A 259 -4.15 -0.01 8.84
N LEU A 260 -5.38 0.27 9.28
CA LEU A 260 -5.82 1.64 9.60
C LEU A 260 -4.93 2.31 10.66
N SER A 261 -4.37 1.53 11.58
CA SER A 261 -3.41 2.03 12.58
C SER A 261 -2.10 2.50 11.95
N MET A 262 -1.65 1.83 10.88
CA MET A 262 -0.45 2.21 10.15
C MET A 262 -0.75 3.44 9.29
N LEU A 263 -1.87 3.46 8.57
CA LEU A 263 -2.33 4.63 7.81
C LEU A 263 -2.39 5.88 8.71
N GLY A 264 -2.98 5.78 9.90
CA GLY A 264 -3.03 6.90 10.85
C GLY A 264 -1.65 7.34 11.36
N ARG A 265 -0.69 6.42 11.50
CA ARG A 265 0.71 6.75 11.83
C ARG A 265 1.39 7.47 10.67
N THR A 266 1.24 6.95 9.44
CA THR A 266 1.77 7.55 8.22
C THR A 266 1.20 8.96 8.02
N ALA A 267 -0.11 9.16 8.17
CA ALA A 267 -0.74 10.47 8.01
C ALA A 267 -0.18 11.50 9.02
N ARG A 268 0.00 11.12 10.28
CA ARG A 268 0.64 11.99 11.29
C ARG A 268 2.11 12.28 10.95
N MET A 269 2.83 11.30 10.42
CA MET A 269 4.21 11.53 9.96
C MET A 269 4.25 12.47 8.75
N PHE A 270 3.34 12.31 7.78
CA PHE A 270 3.22 13.19 6.64
C PHE A 270 2.95 14.63 7.05
N ILE A 271 2.00 14.87 7.96
CA ILE A 271 1.70 16.21 8.49
C ILE A 271 2.92 16.83 9.16
N ARG A 272 3.69 16.05 9.95
CA ARG A 272 4.93 16.53 10.57
C ARG A 272 6.01 16.89 9.54
N LEU A 273 6.22 16.05 8.52
CA LEU A 273 7.18 16.32 7.45
C LEU A 273 6.75 17.53 6.59
N ALA A 274 5.47 17.65 6.27
CA ALA A 274 4.90 18.79 5.58
C ALA A 274 5.09 20.08 6.41
N GLY A 275 4.87 20.05 7.73
CA GLY A 275 5.15 21.18 8.61
C GLY A 275 6.63 21.62 8.58
N ARG A 276 7.56 20.66 8.57
CA ARG A 276 9.01 20.93 8.48
C ARG A 276 9.47 21.49 7.13
N THR A 277 8.61 21.49 6.14
CA THR A 277 8.88 22.19 4.89
C THR A 277 8.96 23.70 5.11
N PHE A 278 8.06 24.22 5.96
CA PHE A 278 8.00 25.64 6.31
C PHE A 278 8.94 25.99 7.46
N TRP A 279 9.22 25.02 8.34
CA TRP A 279 10.16 25.17 9.45
C TRP A 279 11.17 24.00 9.48
N PRO A 280 12.19 24.03 8.61
CA PRO A 280 13.15 22.94 8.54
C PRO A 280 13.95 22.85 9.85
N PRO A 281 14.19 21.63 10.35
CA PRO A 281 14.97 21.44 11.57
C PRO A 281 16.43 21.86 11.35
N LYS A 282 17.10 22.28 12.43
CA LYS A 282 18.55 22.49 12.42
C LYS A 282 19.25 21.19 12.02
N PRO A 283 20.38 21.23 11.28
CA PRO A 283 21.22 22.39 10.98
C PRO A 283 20.86 23.17 9.70
N TYR A 284 19.59 23.21 9.28
CA TYR A 284 19.21 23.99 8.09
C TYR A 284 19.66 25.48 8.21
N PRO A 285 20.52 25.99 7.31
CA PRO A 285 21.35 27.18 7.55
C PRO A 285 20.63 28.52 7.37
N ARG A 286 19.48 28.54 6.71
CA ARG A 286 18.73 29.77 6.38
C ARG A 286 17.22 29.49 6.33
N PRO A 287 16.34 30.48 6.48
CA PRO A 287 14.92 30.28 6.21
C PRO A 287 14.67 29.70 4.79
N PRO A 288 13.63 28.87 4.58
CA PRO A 288 13.28 28.36 3.26
C PRO A 288 13.11 29.50 2.24
N SER A 289 13.63 29.32 1.02
CA SER A 289 13.45 30.27 -0.07
C SER A 289 11.99 30.25 -0.59
N LEU A 290 11.53 31.35 -1.20
CA LEU A 290 10.23 31.38 -1.88
C LEU A 290 10.14 30.34 -3.01
N LYS A 291 11.25 30.10 -3.70
CA LYS A 291 11.34 29.07 -4.75
C LYS A 291 11.10 27.67 -4.16
N ARG A 292 11.74 27.33 -3.04
CA ARG A 292 11.48 26.08 -2.30
C ARG A 292 10.02 25.98 -1.89
N MET A 293 9.44 27.05 -1.34
CA MET A 293 8.03 27.08 -0.95
C MET A 293 7.12 26.78 -2.15
N GLY A 294 7.37 27.37 -3.31
CA GLY A 294 6.65 27.10 -4.56
C GLY A 294 6.76 25.64 -5.00
N VAL A 295 7.98 25.08 -5.03
CA VAL A 295 8.21 23.66 -5.38
C VAL A 295 7.45 22.74 -4.42
N MET A 296 7.48 23.03 -3.12
CA MET A 296 6.84 22.20 -2.12
C MET A 296 5.31 22.34 -2.08
N LEU A 297 4.78 23.51 -2.42
CA LEU A 297 3.33 23.71 -2.62
C LEU A 297 2.79 22.87 -3.78
N CYS A 298 3.61 22.57 -4.79
CA CYS A 298 3.25 21.63 -5.86
C CYS A 298 3.50 20.18 -5.46
N PHE A 299 4.64 19.89 -4.84
CA PHE A 299 5.05 18.53 -4.48
C PHE A 299 4.14 17.91 -3.40
N LEU A 300 3.85 18.63 -2.31
CA LEU A 300 3.12 18.05 -1.17
C LEU A 300 1.71 17.57 -1.54
N PRO A 301 0.86 18.33 -2.27
CA PRO A 301 -0.45 17.84 -2.69
C PRO A 301 -0.36 16.67 -3.66
N ALA A 302 0.53 16.74 -4.65
CA ALA A 302 0.71 15.66 -5.62
C ALA A 302 1.18 14.36 -4.95
N PHE A 303 2.15 14.47 -4.04
CA PHE A 303 2.65 13.34 -3.26
C PHE A 303 1.56 12.80 -2.32
N ALA A 304 0.79 13.66 -1.65
CA ALA A 304 -0.32 13.24 -0.78
C ALA A 304 -1.42 12.49 -1.56
N ILE A 305 -1.79 12.97 -2.74
CA ILE A 305 -2.76 12.30 -3.63
C ILE A 305 -2.23 10.93 -4.03
N LEU A 306 -0.97 10.86 -4.49
CA LEU A 306 -0.33 9.61 -4.88
C LEU A 306 -0.31 8.59 -3.73
N GLN A 307 0.14 9.00 -2.54
CA GLN A 307 0.13 8.13 -1.36
C GLN A 307 -1.28 7.70 -0.95
N THR A 308 -2.28 8.57 -1.12
CA THR A 308 -3.68 8.23 -0.84
C THR A 308 -4.19 7.14 -1.77
N VAL A 309 -3.89 7.24 -3.07
CA VAL A 309 -4.22 6.21 -4.06
C VAL A 309 -3.59 4.87 -3.69
N HIS A 310 -2.29 4.86 -3.35
CA HIS A 310 -1.59 3.65 -2.91
C HIS A 310 -2.23 3.05 -1.66
N TRP A 311 -2.56 3.85 -0.65
CA TRP A 311 -3.19 3.34 0.57
C TRP A 311 -4.58 2.74 0.33
N ILE A 312 -5.39 3.37 -0.53
CA ILE A 312 -6.68 2.81 -0.94
C ILE A 312 -6.46 1.44 -1.61
N ALA A 313 -5.53 1.36 -2.56
CA ALA A 313 -5.24 0.12 -3.27
C ALA A 313 -4.67 -0.98 -2.35
N LEU A 314 -3.75 -0.63 -1.44
CA LEU A 314 -3.19 -1.56 -0.46
C LEU A 314 -4.27 -2.11 0.49
N LEU A 315 -5.20 -1.27 0.94
CA LEU A 315 -6.35 -1.71 1.75
C LEU A 315 -7.32 -2.58 0.95
N LEU A 316 -7.51 -2.29 -0.34
CA LEU A 316 -8.30 -3.13 -1.24
C LEU A 316 -7.65 -4.50 -1.44
N ASP A 317 -6.32 -4.59 -1.57
CA ASP A 317 -5.60 -5.85 -1.67
C ASP A 317 -5.87 -6.78 -0.48
N GLU A 318 -5.90 -6.24 0.74
CA GLU A 318 -6.17 -7.02 1.96
C GLU A 318 -7.53 -7.76 1.90
N VAL A 319 -8.49 -7.20 1.16
CA VAL A 319 -9.85 -7.74 0.98
C VAL A 319 -9.96 -8.58 -0.29
N LEU A 320 -9.45 -8.08 -1.42
CA LEU A 320 -9.64 -8.68 -2.74
C LEU A 320 -8.65 -9.82 -3.03
N PHE A 321 -7.44 -9.76 -2.47
CA PHE A 321 -6.36 -10.69 -2.75
C PHE A 321 -5.73 -11.25 -1.48
N PRO A 322 -6.50 -11.75 -0.49
CA PRO A 322 -5.92 -12.18 0.79
C PRO A 322 -4.89 -13.31 0.66
N ASP A 323 -4.94 -14.06 -0.43
CA ASP A 323 -4.08 -15.20 -0.74
C ASP A 323 -2.63 -14.80 -1.05
N TYR A 324 -2.35 -13.51 -1.32
CA TYR A 324 -0.96 -13.05 -1.49
C TYR A 324 -0.12 -13.33 -0.23
N ARG A 325 -0.75 -13.40 0.94
CA ARG A 325 -0.07 -13.68 2.22
C ARG A 325 0.47 -15.11 2.33
N GLN A 326 0.02 -16.01 1.45
CA GLN A 326 0.52 -17.39 1.38
C GLN A 326 1.77 -17.50 0.51
N VAL A 327 2.15 -16.44 -0.20
CA VAL A 327 3.37 -16.41 -1.01
C VAL A 327 4.56 -16.25 -0.08
N THR A 328 5.47 -17.21 -0.08
CA THR A 328 6.71 -17.12 0.68
C THR A 328 7.86 -16.79 -0.27
N PRO A 329 8.57 -15.66 -0.11
CA PRO A 329 9.76 -15.36 -0.89
C PRO A 329 10.88 -16.36 -0.52
N GLU A 330 11.07 -17.40 -1.33
CA GLU A 330 12.11 -18.40 -1.12
C GLU A 330 13.48 -17.88 -1.58
N ALA A 331 14.45 -17.89 -0.67
CA ALA A 331 15.85 -17.51 -0.90
C ALA A 331 16.09 -16.29 -1.82
N PRO A 332 15.48 -15.11 -1.52
CA PRO A 332 15.64 -13.91 -2.33
C PRO A 332 17.12 -13.47 -2.41
N ILE A 333 17.49 -12.86 -3.54
CA ILE A 333 18.82 -12.26 -3.73
C ILE A 333 18.73 -10.75 -3.52
N PHE A 334 19.56 -10.24 -2.61
CA PHE A 334 19.71 -8.82 -2.38
C PHE A 334 21.07 -8.34 -2.87
N VAL A 335 21.05 -7.50 -3.91
CA VAL A 335 22.23 -6.75 -4.37
C VAL A 335 22.37 -5.50 -3.50
N VAL A 336 23.37 -5.49 -2.64
CA VAL A 336 23.60 -4.44 -1.62
C VAL A 336 25.03 -3.92 -1.73
N GLY A 337 25.39 -2.95 -0.90
CA GLY A 337 26.78 -2.52 -0.79
C GLY A 337 26.94 -1.01 -0.67
N ILE A 338 28.12 -0.54 -1.03
CA ILE A 338 28.46 0.87 -0.94
C ILE A 338 27.78 1.64 -2.07
N PRO A 339 27.22 2.84 -1.84
CA PRO A 339 26.73 3.67 -2.93
C PRO A 339 27.78 3.85 -4.01
N ARG A 340 27.33 3.83 -5.27
CA ARG A 340 28.17 4.05 -6.45
C ARG A 340 29.21 2.95 -6.73
N SER A 341 29.01 1.72 -6.23
CA SER A 341 29.90 0.56 -6.40
C SER A 341 29.55 -0.40 -7.56
N GLY A 342 28.64 -0.01 -8.46
CA GLY A 342 28.24 -0.86 -9.60
C GLY A 342 27.03 -1.77 -9.36
N THR A 343 26.37 -1.68 -8.20
CA THR A 343 25.15 -2.44 -7.88
C THR A 343 24.04 -2.32 -8.94
N THR A 344 23.79 -1.12 -9.48
CA THR A 344 22.81 -0.90 -10.55
C THR A 344 23.14 -1.67 -11.83
N PHE A 345 24.42 -1.69 -12.21
CA PHE A 345 24.83 -2.40 -13.41
C PHE A 345 24.64 -3.91 -13.23
N LEU A 346 25.15 -4.46 -12.12
CA LEU A 346 25.00 -5.89 -11.80
C LEU A 346 23.53 -6.32 -11.72
N HIS A 347 22.70 -5.52 -11.04
CA HIS A 347 21.26 -5.78 -10.92
C HIS A 347 20.57 -5.84 -12.27
N ARG A 348 20.87 -4.90 -13.17
CA ARG A 348 20.28 -4.88 -14.52
C ARG A 348 20.70 -6.09 -15.34
N VAL A 349 21.96 -6.50 -15.27
CA VAL A 349 22.46 -7.70 -15.96
C VAL A 349 21.75 -8.95 -15.43
N LEU A 350 21.63 -9.13 -14.12
CA LEU A 350 20.91 -10.26 -13.51
C LEU A 350 19.41 -10.24 -13.84
N ALA A 351 18.77 -9.07 -13.82
CA ALA A 351 17.35 -8.89 -14.11
C ALA A 351 16.94 -9.22 -15.56
N ARG A 352 17.92 -9.39 -16.47
CA ARG A 352 17.66 -9.87 -17.83
C ARG A 352 17.28 -11.35 -17.87
N ASP A 353 17.70 -12.16 -16.88
CA ASP A 353 17.25 -13.55 -16.74
C ASP A 353 15.84 -13.58 -16.14
N ARG A 354 14.85 -13.39 -17.01
CA ARG A 354 13.44 -13.37 -16.64
C ARG A 354 12.87 -14.75 -16.37
N ASP A 355 13.64 -15.82 -16.63
CA ASP A 355 13.20 -17.18 -16.35
C ASP A 355 13.42 -17.50 -14.87
N GLN A 356 14.60 -17.15 -14.35
CA GLN A 356 14.95 -17.34 -12.93
C GLN A 356 14.42 -16.21 -12.04
N PHE A 357 14.59 -14.95 -12.48
CA PHE A 357 14.37 -13.80 -11.61
C PHE A 357 13.08 -13.03 -11.90
N THR A 358 12.59 -12.39 -10.84
CA THR A 358 11.71 -11.23 -10.96
C THR A 358 12.21 -10.11 -10.07
N THR A 359 12.11 -8.88 -10.57
CA THR A 359 12.51 -7.65 -9.87
C THR A 359 11.43 -6.60 -10.07
N LEU A 360 11.46 -5.56 -9.24
CA LEU A 360 10.60 -4.41 -9.38
C LEU A 360 11.14 -3.45 -10.43
N SER A 361 10.27 -3.01 -11.31
CA SER A 361 10.53 -1.92 -12.25
C SER A 361 10.02 -0.58 -11.74
N LEU A 362 10.52 0.52 -12.30
CA LEU A 362 10.20 1.88 -11.83
C LEU A 362 8.70 2.17 -11.77
N TRP A 363 7.93 1.76 -12.79
CA TRP A 363 6.47 1.98 -12.79
C TRP A 363 5.76 1.22 -11.66
N GLU A 364 6.25 0.04 -11.29
CA GLU A 364 5.69 -0.73 -10.18
C GLU A 364 5.97 -0.06 -8.84
N LEU A 365 7.16 0.55 -8.70
CA LEU A 365 7.56 1.23 -7.47
C LEU A 365 6.81 2.55 -7.27
N VAL A 366 6.60 3.31 -8.35
CA VAL A 366 6.05 4.68 -8.29
C VAL A 366 4.54 4.73 -8.52
N LEU A 367 4.00 3.90 -9.42
CA LEU A 367 2.61 3.99 -9.86
C LEU A 367 1.75 2.81 -9.40
N ALA A 368 2.35 1.65 -9.14
CA ALA A 368 1.61 0.43 -8.81
C ALA A 368 2.27 -0.47 -7.76
N PRO A 369 2.50 0.03 -6.53
CA PRO A 369 2.99 -0.79 -5.43
C PRO A 369 1.97 -1.88 -5.02
N ALA A 370 0.66 -1.65 -5.18
CA ALA A 370 -0.40 -2.61 -4.84
C ALA A 370 -0.79 -3.55 -5.99
N ILE A 371 -1.35 -4.73 -5.69
CA ILE A 371 -1.85 -5.70 -6.67
C ILE A 371 -2.95 -5.06 -7.52
N CYS A 372 -3.93 -4.39 -6.90
CA CYS A 372 -5.02 -3.73 -7.63
C CYS A 372 -4.51 -2.75 -8.69
N GLU A 373 -3.51 -1.92 -8.35
CA GLU A 373 -2.89 -0.97 -9.27
C GLU A 373 -2.16 -1.68 -10.40
N ARG A 374 -1.36 -2.72 -10.08
CA ARG A 374 -0.65 -3.53 -11.08
C ARG A 374 -1.61 -4.15 -12.09
N LEU A 375 -2.71 -4.74 -11.61
CA LEU A 375 -3.69 -5.36 -12.49
C LEU A 375 -4.36 -4.33 -13.39
N LEU A 376 -4.67 -3.14 -12.87
CA LEU A 376 -5.22 -2.06 -13.68
C LEU A 376 -4.25 -1.65 -14.79
N ILE A 377 -2.99 -1.37 -14.46
CA ILE A 377 -1.97 -0.93 -15.43
C ILE A 377 -1.68 -2.03 -16.47
N LEU A 378 -1.48 -3.27 -16.04
CA LEU A 378 -1.26 -4.41 -16.94
C LEU A 378 -2.46 -4.64 -17.86
N GLY A 379 -3.67 -4.48 -17.33
CA GLY A 379 -4.91 -4.54 -18.08
C GLY A 379 -5.04 -3.46 -19.14
N MET A 380 -4.78 -2.19 -18.75
CA MET A 380 -4.73 -1.06 -19.67
C MET A 380 -3.69 -1.27 -20.76
N SER A 381 -2.49 -1.74 -20.40
CA SER A 381 -1.43 -2.06 -21.38
C SER A 381 -1.84 -3.17 -22.35
N ARG A 382 -2.61 -4.17 -21.90
CA ARG A 382 -3.14 -5.22 -22.80
C ARG A 382 -4.18 -4.67 -23.77
N ILE A 383 -5.08 -3.81 -23.29
CA ILE A 383 -6.09 -3.15 -24.14
C ILE A 383 -5.41 -2.20 -25.13
N ASP A 384 -4.46 -1.39 -24.67
CA ASP A 384 -3.69 -0.46 -25.51
C ASP A 384 -2.96 -1.21 -26.63
N ARG A 385 -2.30 -2.33 -26.31
CA ARG A 385 -1.67 -3.20 -27.32
C ARG A 385 -2.66 -3.76 -28.32
N TYR A 386 -3.85 -4.15 -27.87
CA TYR A 386 -4.91 -4.62 -28.77
C TYR A 386 -5.41 -3.51 -29.71
N LEU A 387 -5.40 -2.25 -29.27
CA LEU A 387 -5.78 -1.08 -30.06
C LEU A 387 -4.63 -0.48 -30.91
N GLY A 388 -3.45 -1.12 -30.95
CA GLY A 388 -2.30 -0.65 -31.74
C GLY A 388 -1.33 0.30 -31.00
N GLN A 389 -1.37 0.32 -29.67
CA GLN A 389 -0.50 1.08 -28.76
C GLN A 389 -0.56 2.63 -28.84
N PRO A 390 -1.74 3.26 -29.01
CA PRO A 390 -1.82 4.73 -29.01
C PRO A 390 -1.32 5.35 -27.69
N GLY A 391 -1.66 4.76 -26.55
CA GLY A 391 -1.22 5.21 -25.23
C GLY A 391 0.29 5.05 -25.04
N GLY A 392 0.85 3.90 -25.44
CA GLY A 392 2.30 3.70 -25.45
C GLY A 392 3.05 4.75 -26.27
N ARG A 393 2.57 5.10 -27.47
CA ARG A 393 3.17 6.17 -28.30
C ARG A 393 3.11 7.54 -27.63
N LEU A 394 1.99 7.86 -26.99
CA LEU A 394 1.84 9.12 -26.25
C LEU A 394 2.82 9.20 -25.08
N ILE A 395 2.93 8.14 -24.29
CA ILE A 395 3.87 8.06 -23.16
C ILE A 395 5.30 8.25 -23.66
N SER A 396 5.69 7.55 -24.73
CA SER A 396 7.02 7.69 -25.34
C SER A 396 7.28 9.11 -25.86
N TRP A 397 6.27 9.76 -26.44
CA TRP A 397 6.38 11.16 -26.89
C TRP A 397 6.57 12.13 -25.71
N ILE A 398 5.80 11.97 -24.62
CA ILE A 398 5.96 12.77 -23.39
C ILE A 398 7.34 12.54 -22.78
N ALA A 399 7.75 11.28 -22.65
CA ALA A 399 9.04 10.90 -22.08
C ALA A 399 10.20 11.50 -22.89
N GLY A 400 10.13 11.45 -24.22
CA GLY A 400 11.13 12.08 -25.09
C GLY A 400 11.24 13.59 -24.89
N ARG A 401 10.10 14.28 -24.71
CA ARG A 401 10.06 15.73 -24.49
C ARG A 401 10.59 16.15 -23.12
N LEU A 402 10.35 15.34 -22.09
CA LEU A 402 10.91 15.55 -20.75
C LEU A 402 12.40 15.22 -20.70
N ALA A 403 12.82 14.13 -21.37
CA ALA A 403 14.23 13.75 -21.45
C ALA A 403 15.08 14.82 -22.14
N SER A 404 14.58 15.45 -23.22
CA SER A 404 15.27 16.56 -23.88
C SER A 404 15.40 17.83 -23.02
N ALA A 405 14.67 17.94 -21.91
CA ALA A 405 14.76 19.06 -20.98
C ALA A 405 15.79 18.82 -19.86
N VAL A 406 16.35 17.62 -19.76
CA VAL A 406 17.32 17.21 -18.74
C VAL A 406 18.58 16.72 -19.45
N ASP A 407 19.44 17.65 -19.86
CA ASP A 407 20.73 17.32 -20.48
C ASP A 407 21.56 16.38 -19.56
N GLU A 408 22.17 15.36 -20.18
CA GLU A 408 23.16 14.42 -19.63
C GLU A 408 22.73 13.32 -18.63
N VAL A 409 21.44 13.08 -18.38
CA VAL A 409 21.01 11.93 -17.55
C VAL A 409 20.50 10.80 -18.44
N HIS A 410 21.10 9.60 -18.33
CA HIS A 410 20.58 8.39 -18.97
C HIS A 410 19.06 8.28 -18.71
N PRO A 411 18.21 8.24 -19.74
CA PRO A 411 16.76 8.22 -19.54
C PRO A 411 16.39 6.91 -18.86
N ILE A 412 16.08 6.97 -17.56
CA ILE A 412 15.52 5.84 -16.84
C ILE A 412 14.14 5.59 -17.43
N THR A 413 13.95 4.41 -18.02
CA THR A 413 12.65 4.03 -18.56
C THR A 413 11.78 3.48 -17.45
N LEU A 414 10.46 3.60 -17.62
CA LEU A 414 9.50 3.10 -16.64
C LEU A 414 9.66 1.59 -16.39
N GLN A 415 10.16 0.84 -17.37
CA GLN A 415 10.34 -0.61 -17.33
C GLN A 415 11.69 -1.06 -16.77
N ASP A 416 12.62 -0.13 -16.53
CA ASP A 416 13.93 -0.49 -15.99
C ASP A 416 13.81 -1.01 -14.56
N ALA A 417 14.64 -2.01 -14.24
CA ALA A 417 14.80 -2.52 -12.90
C ALA A 417 15.43 -1.42 -12.01
N GLU A 418 14.79 -1.15 -10.87
CA GLU A 418 15.15 -0.02 -10.00
C GLU A 418 15.20 -0.40 -8.52
N GLU A 419 15.64 0.54 -7.68
CA GLU A 419 15.83 0.30 -6.25
C GLU A 419 14.51 0.16 -5.49
N ASP A 420 14.36 -0.96 -4.79
CA ASP A 420 13.09 -1.31 -4.17
C ASP A 420 12.83 -0.66 -2.81
N PHE A 421 13.74 0.20 -2.30
CA PHE A 421 13.44 1.04 -1.13
C PHE A 421 12.24 1.96 -1.39
N LEU A 422 11.93 2.24 -2.66
CA LEU A 422 10.75 3.01 -3.06
C LEU A 422 9.44 2.34 -2.63
N LEU A 423 9.43 1.01 -2.46
CA LEU A 423 8.29 0.30 -1.87
C LEU A 423 7.95 0.79 -0.46
N LEU A 424 8.88 1.39 0.26
CA LEU A 424 8.67 1.95 1.60
C LEU A 424 8.07 3.37 1.59
N SER A 425 7.88 3.97 0.41
CA SER A 425 7.29 5.32 0.27
C SER A 425 5.90 5.45 0.89
N PRO A 426 4.96 4.47 0.74
CA PRO A 426 3.63 4.55 1.36
C PRO A 426 3.64 4.68 2.88
N ILE A 427 4.71 4.25 3.54
CA ILE A 427 4.86 4.35 4.99
C ILE A 427 5.88 5.43 5.41
N LEU A 428 6.37 6.20 4.44
CA LEU A 428 7.35 7.28 4.60
C LEU A 428 8.68 6.80 5.22
N SER A 429 9.01 5.52 5.07
CA SER A 429 10.30 4.92 5.50
C SER A 429 11.26 4.72 4.32
N CYS A 430 11.15 5.58 3.32
CA CYS A 430 11.98 5.60 2.12
C CYS A 430 13.09 6.65 2.29
N PHE A 431 14.36 6.24 2.22
CA PHE A 431 15.50 7.13 2.47
C PHE A 431 15.58 8.32 1.49
N LEU A 432 15.10 8.15 0.25
CA LEU A 432 15.05 9.23 -0.76
C LEU A 432 14.23 10.44 -0.32
N LEU A 433 13.34 10.29 0.68
CA LEU A 433 12.62 11.41 1.29
C LEU A 433 13.54 12.41 2.01
N ILE A 434 14.83 12.11 2.18
CA ILE A 434 15.82 13.07 2.70
C ILE A 434 15.94 14.28 1.79
N VAL A 435 15.68 14.11 0.49
CA VAL A 435 15.75 15.17 -0.52
C VAL A 435 14.65 16.23 -0.32
N PRO A 436 13.34 15.89 -0.31
CA PRO A 436 12.30 16.87 0.00
C PRO A 436 12.29 17.30 1.48
N PHE A 437 12.69 16.41 2.40
CA PHE A 437 12.64 16.63 3.85
C PHE A 437 14.03 16.52 4.50
N PRO A 438 14.93 17.47 4.17
CA PRO A 438 16.28 17.45 4.72
C PRO A 438 16.26 17.64 6.23
N PHE A 439 17.20 16.99 6.92
CA PHE A 439 17.41 17.13 8.37
C PHE A 439 16.24 16.65 9.24
N ALA A 440 15.22 16.04 8.67
CA ALA A 440 14.11 15.46 9.42
C ALA A 440 14.60 14.24 10.22
N PRO A 441 14.55 14.22 11.56
CA PRO A 441 15.06 13.11 12.37
C PRO A 441 14.45 11.74 11.99
N GLU A 442 13.17 11.73 11.61
CA GLU A 442 12.45 10.54 11.18
C GLU A 442 12.99 9.94 9.86
N ILE A 443 13.64 10.75 9.02
CA ILE A 443 14.24 10.30 7.78
C ILE A 443 15.74 10.05 7.99
N GLU A 444 16.43 10.90 8.73
CA GLU A 444 17.87 10.76 9.01
C GLU A 444 18.20 9.46 9.74
N LYS A 445 17.35 9.04 10.69
CA LYS A 445 17.51 7.75 11.37
C LYS A 445 17.56 6.55 10.41
N LEU A 446 17.01 6.67 9.20
CA LEU A 446 17.04 5.58 8.21
C LEU A 446 18.45 5.35 7.66
N ALA A 447 19.34 6.34 7.74
CA ALA A 447 20.75 6.19 7.36
C ALA A 447 21.55 5.33 8.35
N PHE A 448 21.02 5.15 9.57
CA PHE A 448 21.62 4.39 10.68
C PHE A 448 20.57 3.45 11.29
N PHE A 449 19.76 2.82 10.43
CA PHE A 449 18.49 2.23 10.84
C PHE A 449 18.63 1.11 11.86
N ASP A 450 19.55 0.18 11.66
CA ASP A 450 19.73 -0.94 12.58
C ASP A 450 20.16 -0.49 13.99
N ASP A 451 20.94 0.59 14.08
CA ASP A 451 21.41 1.17 15.35
C ASP A 451 20.40 2.13 16.01
N GLN A 452 19.75 2.99 15.22
CA GLN A 452 18.94 4.09 15.75
C GLN A 452 17.44 3.80 15.78
N ALA A 453 16.92 2.89 14.94
CA ALA A 453 15.50 2.60 14.92
C ALA A 453 15.10 1.65 16.06
N GLN A 454 13.98 1.95 16.72
CA GLN A 454 13.48 1.10 17.79
C GLN A 454 13.12 -0.31 17.26
N PRO A 455 13.29 -1.40 18.04
CA PRO A 455 12.98 -2.76 17.58
C PRO A 455 11.54 -2.96 17.08
N SER A 456 10.58 -2.23 17.64
CA SER A 456 9.18 -2.25 17.17
C SER A 456 9.00 -1.57 15.81
N GLU A 457 9.82 -0.56 15.51
CA GLU A 457 9.85 0.13 14.23
C GLU A 457 10.57 -0.71 13.18
N ARG A 458 11.74 -1.28 13.50
CA ARG A 458 12.49 -2.21 12.65
C ARG A 458 11.58 -3.31 12.11
N ARG A 459 10.89 -4.01 13.02
CA ARG A 459 9.93 -5.06 12.68
C ARG A 459 8.77 -4.56 11.80
N ARG A 460 8.22 -3.39 12.11
CA ARG A 460 7.07 -2.83 11.36
C ARG A 460 7.45 -2.46 9.92
N VAL A 461 8.58 -1.80 9.72
CA VAL A 461 9.06 -1.40 8.38
C VAL A 461 9.37 -2.64 7.56
N MET A 462 10.09 -3.61 8.13
CA MET A 462 10.44 -4.83 7.40
C MET A 462 9.23 -5.72 7.14
N ALA A 463 8.26 -5.80 8.06
CA ALA A 463 7.02 -6.55 7.80
C ALA A 463 6.19 -5.94 6.67
N PHE A 464 6.21 -4.61 6.55
CA PHE A 464 5.60 -3.92 5.41
C PHE A 464 6.36 -4.25 4.12
N TYR A 465 7.69 -4.14 4.11
CA TYR A 465 8.51 -4.48 2.95
C TYR A 465 8.31 -5.93 2.51
N TYR A 466 8.32 -6.89 3.44
CA TYR A 466 8.01 -8.30 3.15
C TYR A 466 6.66 -8.46 2.46
N ALA A 467 5.61 -7.81 2.98
CA ALA A 467 4.29 -7.87 2.37
C ALA A 467 4.24 -7.21 0.97
N MET A 468 5.13 -6.27 0.66
CA MET A 468 5.27 -5.71 -0.69
C MET A 468 5.95 -6.70 -1.64
N VAL A 469 6.98 -7.42 -1.17
CA VAL A 469 7.63 -8.51 -1.92
C VAL A 469 6.64 -9.63 -2.20
N GLN A 470 5.83 -10.05 -1.22
CA GLN A 470 4.77 -11.04 -1.42
C GLN A 470 3.78 -10.61 -2.51
N ARG A 471 3.34 -9.34 -2.50
CA ARG A 471 2.44 -8.79 -3.54
C ARG A 471 3.07 -8.81 -4.93
N HIS A 472 4.38 -8.59 -5.02
CA HIS A 472 5.12 -8.63 -6.27
C HIS A 472 5.14 -10.06 -6.83
N LEU A 473 5.61 -11.00 -6.02
CA LEU A 473 5.69 -12.41 -6.37
C LEU A 473 4.31 -12.98 -6.69
N TYR A 474 3.26 -12.60 -5.96
CA TYR A 474 1.89 -13.00 -6.24
C TYR A 474 1.43 -12.67 -7.68
N VAL A 475 1.94 -11.59 -8.27
CA VAL A 475 1.56 -11.15 -9.63
C VAL A 475 2.48 -11.67 -10.72
N PHE A 476 3.77 -11.83 -10.43
CA PHE A 476 4.80 -12.15 -11.43
C PHE A 476 5.34 -13.58 -11.37
N GLY A 477 4.97 -14.34 -10.34
CA GLY A 477 5.33 -15.74 -10.13
C GLY A 477 5.96 -15.93 -8.76
N ASP A 478 5.34 -16.73 -7.90
CA ASP A 478 5.84 -17.10 -6.57
C ASP A 478 6.94 -18.16 -6.64
N GLN A 479 7.11 -18.82 -7.79
CA GLN A 479 8.21 -19.74 -8.09
C GLN A 479 9.53 -19.04 -8.48
N LYS A 480 9.51 -17.73 -8.72
CA LYS A 480 10.70 -16.98 -9.18
C LYS A 480 11.51 -16.46 -8.02
N ILE A 481 12.82 -16.38 -8.21
CA ILE A 481 13.71 -15.75 -7.23
C ILE A 481 13.48 -14.24 -7.28
N PHE A 482 13.10 -13.66 -6.14
CA PHE A 482 13.04 -12.21 -6.01
C PHE A 482 14.45 -11.63 -6.02
N LEU A 483 14.73 -10.78 -7.02
CA LEU A 483 15.99 -10.09 -7.19
C LEU A 483 15.81 -8.62 -6.82
N SER A 484 16.38 -8.22 -5.68
CA SER A 484 16.41 -6.85 -5.20
C SER A 484 17.74 -6.20 -5.52
N LYS A 485 17.72 -4.89 -5.76
CA LYS A 485 18.89 -4.04 -5.55
C LYS A 485 18.53 -2.88 -4.66
N ASN A 486 19.34 -2.68 -3.62
CA ASN A 486 19.07 -1.61 -2.68
C ASN A 486 20.31 -1.23 -1.88
N VAL A 487 20.91 -0.11 -2.26
CA VAL A 487 22.05 0.44 -1.51
C VAL A 487 21.57 1.03 -0.19
N SER A 488 20.37 1.61 -0.15
CA SER A 488 19.78 2.20 1.05
C SER A 488 19.37 1.15 2.11
N PHE A 489 19.45 -0.14 1.78
CA PHE A 489 19.28 -1.23 2.73
C PHE A 489 20.57 -1.64 3.42
N THR A 490 21.74 -1.15 3.00
CA THR A 490 23.00 -1.40 3.73
C THR A 490 22.86 -1.05 5.22
N PRO A 491 22.30 0.12 5.61
CA PRO A 491 21.99 0.44 7.02
C PRO A 491 20.92 -0.40 7.72
N MET A 492 20.19 -1.21 6.96
CA MET A 492 19.02 -1.99 7.39
C MET A 492 19.26 -3.50 7.28
N LEU A 493 20.49 -3.92 6.96
CA LEU A 493 20.82 -5.29 6.59
C LEU A 493 20.50 -6.30 7.68
N GLU A 494 20.73 -5.99 8.95
CA GLU A 494 20.39 -6.91 10.04
C GLU A 494 18.88 -7.09 10.15
N SER A 495 18.13 -5.98 10.07
CA SER A 495 16.67 -6.03 10.08
C SER A 495 16.11 -6.81 8.89
N LEU A 496 16.72 -6.63 7.71
CA LEU A 496 16.35 -7.32 6.49
C LEU A 496 16.61 -8.83 6.61
N LEU A 497 17.81 -9.21 7.04
CA LEU A 497 18.19 -10.61 7.23
C LEU A 497 17.39 -11.30 8.35
N ALA A 498 16.94 -10.56 9.36
CA ALA A 498 16.05 -11.10 10.39
C ALA A 498 14.68 -11.51 9.83
N ILE A 499 14.17 -10.78 8.82
CA ILE A 499 12.90 -11.08 8.15
C ILE A 499 13.07 -12.08 7.01
N PHE A 500 14.19 -12.02 6.29
CA PHE A 500 14.56 -12.94 5.22
C PHE A 500 15.77 -13.78 5.61
N PRO A 501 15.62 -14.78 6.51
CA PRO A 501 16.75 -15.56 7.01
C PRO A 501 17.46 -16.37 5.92
N GLN A 502 16.74 -16.72 4.85
CA GLN A 502 17.28 -17.46 3.70
C GLN A 502 17.84 -16.54 2.60
N ALA A 503 17.88 -15.22 2.84
CA ALA A 503 18.39 -14.27 1.86
C ALA A 503 19.85 -14.54 1.51
N ARG A 504 20.13 -14.44 0.21
CA ARG A 504 21.47 -14.52 -0.36
C ARG A 504 21.93 -13.12 -0.73
N LEU A 505 23.16 -12.76 -0.35
CA LEU A 505 23.67 -11.41 -0.55
C LEU A 505 24.66 -11.34 -1.70
N VAL A 506 24.51 -10.34 -2.56
CA VAL A 506 25.53 -9.95 -3.53
C VAL A 506 25.95 -8.53 -3.20
N ALA A 507 27.07 -8.40 -2.50
CA ALA A 507 27.60 -7.12 -2.07
C ALA A 507 28.54 -6.54 -3.13
N CYS A 508 28.51 -5.23 -3.29
CA CYS A 508 29.47 -4.50 -4.10
C CYS A 508 30.23 -3.46 -3.25
N ALA A 509 31.54 -3.44 -3.40
CA ALA A 509 32.42 -2.46 -2.77
C ALA A 509 33.08 -1.56 -3.83
N ARG A 510 33.54 -0.41 -3.37
CA ARG A 510 34.34 0.53 -4.15
C ARG A 510 35.28 1.26 -3.22
N THR A 511 36.43 1.70 -3.73
CA THR A 511 37.34 2.56 -2.96
C THR A 511 36.63 3.82 -2.43
N PRO A 512 36.81 4.17 -1.14
CA PRO A 512 36.22 5.36 -0.52
C PRO A 512 36.57 6.66 -1.24
N LEU A 513 37.78 6.75 -1.79
CA LEU A 513 38.26 7.92 -2.54
C LEU A 513 37.43 8.22 -3.79
N GLU A 514 36.76 7.22 -4.34
CA GLU A 514 35.85 7.40 -5.49
C GLU A 514 34.38 7.39 -5.07
N ALA A 515 34.00 6.52 -4.14
CA ALA A 515 32.61 6.34 -3.73
C ALA A 515 32.05 7.59 -3.02
N VAL A 516 32.80 8.17 -2.08
CA VAL A 516 32.38 9.33 -1.28
C VAL A 516 32.09 10.55 -2.16
N PRO A 517 33.01 11.07 -2.99
CA PRO A 517 32.72 12.26 -3.79
C PRO A 517 31.68 11.98 -4.88
N SER A 518 31.60 10.75 -5.42
CA SER A 518 30.55 10.37 -6.37
C SER A 518 29.16 10.41 -5.72
N GLN A 519 29.04 9.97 -4.46
CA GLN A 519 27.78 9.99 -3.73
C GLN A 519 27.35 11.41 -3.35
N ILE A 520 28.30 12.24 -2.90
CA ILE A 520 28.04 13.66 -2.58
C ILE A 520 27.54 14.40 -3.84
N SER A 521 28.20 14.19 -5.00
CA SER A 521 27.77 14.78 -6.27
C SER A 521 26.38 14.33 -6.73
N ALA A 522 26.04 13.04 -6.52
CA ALA A 522 24.71 12.54 -6.85
C ALA A 522 23.62 13.17 -5.97
N MET A 523 23.89 13.31 -4.68
CA MET A 523 22.95 13.91 -3.75
C MET A 523 22.78 15.42 -3.97
N GLU A 524 23.86 16.15 -4.28
CA GLU A 524 23.83 17.58 -4.62
C GLU A 524 22.76 17.89 -5.67
N ARG A 525 22.68 17.10 -6.74
CA ARG A 525 21.66 17.25 -7.80
C ARG A 525 20.23 17.09 -7.28
N GLY A 526 19.97 16.04 -6.49
CA GLY A 526 18.66 15.83 -5.88
C GLY A 526 18.27 16.97 -4.94
N TRP A 527 19.25 17.46 -4.16
CA TRP A 527 19.06 18.56 -3.22
C TRP A 527 18.66 19.88 -3.91
N GLN A 528 19.31 20.18 -5.04
CA GLN A 528 19.04 21.37 -5.85
C GLN A 528 17.64 21.37 -6.47
N LEU A 529 17.08 20.19 -6.80
CA LEU A 529 15.71 20.06 -7.32
C LEU A 529 14.67 20.69 -6.38
N PHE A 530 14.91 20.61 -5.06
CA PHE A 530 14.03 21.16 -4.03
C PHE A 530 14.54 22.49 -3.45
N ASP A 531 15.49 23.13 -4.13
CA ASP A 531 16.11 24.40 -3.77
C ASP A 531 16.68 24.42 -2.33
N ASN A 532 17.16 23.27 -1.87
CA ASN A 532 17.78 23.16 -0.57
C ASN A 532 19.21 23.75 -0.58
N PRO A 533 19.68 24.36 0.52
CA PRO A 533 21.07 24.81 0.64
C PRO A 533 22.02 23.62 0.66
N PHE A 534 23.09 23.71 -0.13
CA PHE A 534 24.17 22.71 -0.19
C PHE A 534 25.50 23.44 -0.01
N THR A 535 26.11 23.31 1.18
CA THR A 535 27.42 23.91 1.48
C THR A 535 28.38 22.85 2.03
N PRO A 536 29.68 22.88 1.67
CA PRO A 536 30.67 21.92 2.15
C PRO A 536 30.71 21.78 3.68
N GLU A 537 30.58 22.89 4.42
CA GLU A 537 30.66 22.93 5.88
C GLU A 537 29.49 22.21 6.55
N LEU A 538 28.33 22.17 5.90
CA LEU A 538 27.11 21.55 6.43
C LEU A 538 27.09 20.03 6.19
N PHE A 539 27.76 19.59 5.13
CA PHE A 539 27.58 18.26 4.56
C PHE A 539 28.83 17.39 4.57
N GLY A 540 30.03 17.99 4.60
CA GLY A 540 31.30 17.26 4.57
C GLY A 540 31.35 16.18 5.64
N ASP A 541 31.31 16.56 6.91
CA ASP A 541 31.43 15.59 8.01
C ASP A 541 30.22 14.64 8.12
N ARG A 542 29.01 15.09 7.77
CA ARG A 542 27.80 14.25 7.84
C ARG A 542 27.77 13.17 6.77
N TRP A 543 28.16 13.47 5.54
CA TRP A 543 28.31 12.45 4.51
C TRP A 543 29.44 11.50 4.83
N LEU A 544 30.51 12.01 5.45
CA LEU A 544 31.58 11.13 5.90
C LEU A 544 31.08 10.15 6.98
N GLU A 545 30.32 10.63 7.96
CA GLU A 545 29.72 9.77 8.99
C GLU A 545 28.75 8.74 8.40
N LEU A 546 27.88 9.16 7.48
CA LEU A 546 26.95 8.25 6.80
C LEU A 546 27.70 7.19 6.00
N MET A 547 28.68 7.58 5.18
CA MET A 547 29.45 6.61 4.39
C MET A 547 30.23 5.67 5.30
N ASP A 548 30.75 6.16 6.42
CA ASP A 548 31.52 5.36 7.39
C ASP A 548 30.66 4.26 8.01
N TYR A 549 29.42 4.60 8.35
CA TYR A 549 28.44 3.60 8.74
C TYR A 549 28.16 2.58 7.64
N TYR A 550 28.03 2.98 6.37
CA TYR A 550 27.81 2.02 5.28
C TYR A 550 28.97 1.03 5.12
N TYR A 551 30.21 1.49 5.23
CA TYR A 551 31.38 0.62 5.15
C TYR A 551 31.48 -0.30 6.38
N SER A 552 31.44 0.28 7.59
CA SER A 552 31.57 -0.47 8.84
C SER A 552 30.43 -1.47 9.05
N HIS A 553 29.18 -1.09 8.79
CA HIS A 553 28.01 -1.96 8.92
C HIS A 553 28.04 -3.11 7.93
N LEU A 554 28.44 -2.86 6.67
CA LEU A 554 28.60 -3.91 5.67
C LEU A 554 29.69 -4.92 6.09
N VAL A 555 30.84 -4.46 6.57
CA VAL A 555 31.89 -5.34 7.14
C VAL A 555 31.32 -6.17 8.28
N HIS A 556 30.64 -5.52 9.22
CA HIS A 556 30.05 -6.17 10.39
C HIS A 556 29.10 -7.30 9.97
N VAL A 557 28.10 -7.02 9.13
CA VAL A 557 27.12 -8.01 8.69
C VAL A 557 27.80 -9.15 7.93
N LEU A 558 28.66 -8.85 6.95
CA LEU A 558 29.31 -9.89 6.14
C LEU A 558 30.23 -10.78 6.98
N SER A 559 30.92 -10.24 7.99
CA SER A 559 31.77 -11.01 8.91
C SER A 559 31.00 -12.03 9.77
N THR A 560 29.70 -11.80 9.98
CA THR A 560 28.83 -12.72 10.75
C THR A 560 28.12 -13.75 9.88
N LYS A 561 28.10 -13.58 8.56
CA LYS A 561 27.50 -14.54 7.62
C LYS A 561 28.48 -15.63 7.24
N LYS A 562 27.94 -16.80 6.86
CA LYS A 562 28.74 -17.89 6.29
C LYS A 562 29.14 -17.52 4.87
N GLU A 563 30.35 -17.89 4.44
CA GLU A 563 30.87 -17.63 3.10
C GLU A 563 29.96 -18.14 1.95
N LYS A 564 29.14 -19.16 2.21
CA LYS A 564 28.19 -19.71 1.22
C LYS A 564 26.95 -18.82 1.00
N GLU A 565 26.67 -17.88 1.90
CA GLU A 565 25.44 -17.07 1.91
C GLU A 565 25.64 -15.68 1.27
N TYR A 566 26.87 -15.32 0.90
CA TYR A 566 27.16 -14.06 0.24
C TYR A 566 28.28 -14.16 -0.79
N LEU A 567 28.30 -13.19 -1.70
CA LEU A 567 29.41 -12.86 -2.57
C LEU A 567 29.71 -11.37 -2.44
N LEU A 568 30.98 -11.00 -2.49
CA LEU A 568 31.41 -9.61 -2.46
C LEU A 568 32.35 -9.34 -3.64
N PHE A 569 31.95 -8.39 -4.49
CA PHE A 569 32.74 -7.94 -5.63
C PHE A 569 33.24 -6.52 -5.44
N ASP A 570 34.50 -6.28 -5.77
CA ASP A 570 34.98 -4.92 -5.98
C ASP A 570 34.49 -4.40 -7.35
N MET A 571 34.22 -3.09 -7.43
CA MET A 571 33.74 -2.47 -8.66
C MET A 571 34.70 -2.66 -9.84
N HIS A 572 36.02 -2.64 -9.62
CA HIS A 572 36.99 -2.86 -10.70
C HIS A 572 37.00 -4.31 -11.17
N GLU A 573 36.78 -5.26 -10.26
CA GLU A 573 36.62 -6.69 -10.60
C GLU A 573 35.37 -6.91 -11.46
N LEU A 574 34.24 -6.31 -11.06
CA LEU A 574 32.99 -6.39 -11.80
C LEU A 574 33.11 -5.79 -13.22
N GLN A 575 33.86 -4.69 -13.37
CA GLN A 575 34.15 -4.06 -14.66
C GLN A 575 35.11 -4.87 -15.53
N ALA A 576 36.11 -5.51 -14.93
CA ALA A 576 37.10 -6.29 -15.66
C ALA A 576 36.55 -7.63 -16.16
N GLY A 577 35.57 -8.22 -15.46
CA GLY A 577 35.07 -9.56 -15.77
C GLY A 577 33.61 -9.79 -15.36
N THR A 578 32.68 -9.01 -15.93
CA THR A 578 31.24 -9.12 -15.62
C THR A 578 30.70 -10.54 -15.79
N LYS A 579 30.99 -11.20 -16.92
CA LYS A 579 30.57 -12.58 -17.19
C LYS A 579 31.00 -13.54 -16.08
N ALA A 580 32.28 -13.50 -15.70
CA ALA A 580 32.81 -14.36 -14.65
C ALA A 580 32.17 -14.10 -13.28
N CYS A 581 31.91 -12.83 -12.94
CA CYS A 581 31.21 -12.48 -11.70
C CYS A 581 29.79 -13.03 -11.69
N VAL A 582 29.03 -12.88 -12.79
CA VAL A 582 27.67 -13.42 -12.90
C VAL A 582 27.67 -14.94 -12.85
N GLN A 583 28.58 -15.61 -13.57
CA GLN A 583 28.71 -17.07 -13.49
C GLN A 583 29.01 -17.56 -12.07
N CYS A 584 29.88 -16.85 -11.32
CA CYS A 584 30.15 -17.16 -9.93
C CYS A 584 28.91 -17.00 -9.04
N ILE A 585 28.05 -16.01 -9.29
CA ILE A 585 26.76 -15.87 -8.60
C ILE A 585 25.87 -17.10 -8.84
N TYR A 586 25.75 -17.52 -10.10
CA TYR A 586 24.92 -18.67 -10.48
C TYR A 586 25.46 -19.97 -9.85
N GLU A 587 26.76 -20.18 -9.90
CA GLU A 587 27.41 -21.34 -9.30
C GLU A 587 27.24 -21.37 -7.77
N ARG A 588 27.59 -20.27 -7.10
CA ARG A 588 27.52 -20.15 -5.62
C ARG A 588 26.12 -20.38 -5.09
N PHE A 589 25.12 -19.85 -5.78
CA PHE A 589 23.73 -19.93 -5.35
C PHE A 589 22.94 -21.07 -6.00
N HIS A 590 23.63 -21.96 -6.73
CA HIS A 590 23.06 -23.13 -7.38
C HIS A 590 21.87 -22.78 -8.30
N ILE A 591 22.02 -21.71 -9.07
CA ILE A 591 21.01 -21.26 -10.04
C ILE A 591 21.40 -21.82 -11.42
N PRO A 592 20.50 -22.50 -12.12
CA PRO A 592 20.80 -23.03 -13.44
C PRO A 592 20.93 -21.88 -14.45
N LEU A 593 22.09 -21.82 -15.12
CA LEU A 593 22.34 -20.86 -16.19
C LEU A 593 21.75 -21.41 -17.50
N SER A 594 20.69 -20.77 -18.01
CA SER A 594 20.09 -21.18 -19.30
C SER A 594 20.95 -20.74 -20.48
N ASP A 595 20.94 -21.52 -21.58
CA ASP A 595 21.66 -21.16 -22.82
C ASP A 595 21.19 -19.81 -23.40
N THR A 596 19.90 -19.52 -23.24
CA THR A 596 19.31 -18.24 -23.66
C THR A 596 19.91 -17.08 -22.89
N TYR A 597 20.00 -17.19 -21.56
CA TYR A 597 20.58 -16.13 -20.76
C TYR A 597 22.10 -16.03 -20.90
N ALA A 598 22.81 -17.15 -21.08
CA ALA A 598 24.24 -17.15 -21.36
C ALA A 598 24.59 -16.30 -22.59
N THR A 599 23.77 -16.37 -23.64
CA THR A 599 23.94 -15.54 -24.85
C THR A 599 23.69 -14.05 -24.57
N ILE A 600 22.68 -13.72 -23.74
CA ILE A 600 22.41 -12.33 -23.34
C ILE A 600 23.57 -11.78 -22.49
N LEU A 601 24.12 -12.60 -21.60
CA LEU A 601 25.26 -12.22 -20.75
C LEU A 601 26.51 -11.90 -21.59
N ASP A 602 26.75 -12.63 -22.68
CA ASP A 602 27.84 -12.34 -23.61
C ASP A 602 27.67 -10.96 -24.27
N GLN A 603 26.46 -10.67 -24.75
CA GLN A 603 26.15 -9.37 -25.37
C GLN A 603 26.29 -8.20 -24.39
N GLU A 604 25.81 -8.34 -23.15
CA GLU A 604 25.92 -7.30 -22.12
C GLU A 604 27.39 -7.08 -21.71
N THR A 605 28.21 -8.14 -21.70
CA THR A 605 29.64 -8.04 -21.40
C THR A 605 30.40 -7.29 -22.50
N GLU A 606 30.10 -7.56 -23.78
CA GLU A 606 30.67 -6.82 -24.90
C GLU A 606 30.28 -5.33 -24.87
N ALA A 607 29.00 -5.04 -24.58
CA ALA A 607 28.51 -3.66 -24.45
C ALA A 607 29.20 -2.92 -23.30
N ALA A 608 29.38 -3.57 -22.15
CA ALA A 608 30.03 -2.99 -20.98
C ALA A 608 31.53 -2.69 -21.21
N ALA A 609 32.23 -3.51 -22.00
CA ALA A 609 33.65 -3.31 -22.31
C ALA A 609 33.93 -1.97 -23.05
N SER A 610 32.92 -1.42 -23.74
CA SER A 610 33.02 -0.13 -24.44
C SER A 610 32.83 1.10 -23.52
N TYR A 611 32.28 0.92 -22.32
CA TYR A 611 31.93 2.02 -21.43
C TYR A 611 33.12 2.47 -20.59
N ARG A 612 33.50 3.75 -20.70
CA ARG A 612 34.45 4.39 -19.79
C ARG A 612 33.78 5.53 -19.02
N SER A 613 33.86 5.48 -17.70
CA SER A 613 33.47 6.58 -16.81
C SER A 613 34.26 7.85 -17.16
N ARG A 614 33.56 8.89 -17.60
CA ARG A 614 34.17 10.21 -17.94
C ARG A 614 34.32 11.14 -16.74
N HIS A 615 33.77 10.79 -15.57
CA HIS A 615 33.76 11.67 -14.41
C HIS A 615 35.04 11.50 -13.58
N ARG A 616 35.89 12.53 -13.58
CA ARG A 616 36.92 12.74 -12.57
C ARG A 616 36.28 13.52 -11.43
N TYR A 617 36.19 12.92 -10.25
CA TYR A 617 35.63 13.58 -9.09
C TYR A 617 36.72 14.33 -8.35
N ASP A 618 36.45 15.60 -8.06
CA ASP A 618 37.34 16.47 -7.32
C ASP A 618 36.88 16.55 -5.85
N LEU A 619 37.71 16.02 -4.94
CA LEU A 619 37.46 16.06 -3.50
C LEU A 619 37.55 17.49 -2.95
N GLU A 620 38.41 18.33 -3.56
CA GLU A 620 38.62 19.72 -3.13
C GLU A 620 37.36 20.56 -3.33
N LYS A 621 36.56 20.26 -4.38
CA LYS A 621 35.24 20.88 -4.60
C LYS A 621 34.34 20.79 -3.36
N TYR A 622 34.45 19.71 -2.59
CA TYR A 622 33.61 19.45 -1.42
C TYR A 622 34.33 19.75 -0.10
N GLY A 623 35.49 20.42 -0.13
CA GLY A 623 36.29 20.71 1.06
C GLY A 623 36.83 19.45 1.75
N LEU A 624 37.01 18.36 1.00
CA LEU A 624 37.48 17.09 1.52
C LEU A 624 38.93 16.86 1.12
N GLU A 625 39.77 16.51 2.08
CA GLU A 625 41.15 16.09 1.84
C GLU A 625 41.20 14.58 1.61
N ALA A 626 41.92 14.15 0.57
CA ALA A 626 42.07 12.73 0.25
C ALA A 626 42.66 11.92 1.41
N GLU A 627 43.56 12.50 2.19
CA GLU A 627 44.17 11.84 3.34
C GLU A 627 43.19 11.65 4.50
N LYS A 628 42.31 12.63 4.76
CA LYS A 628 41.21 12.50 5.74
C LYS A 628 40.22 11.40 5.34
N VAL A 629 39.90 11.30 4.04
CA VAL A 629 39.06 10.20 3.54
C VAL A 629 39.79 8.87 3.71
N ARG A 630 41.03 8.75 3.21
CA ARG A 630 41.80 7.50 3.31
C ARG A 630 41.90 7.01 4.76
N SER A 631 42.43 7.83 5.66
CA SER A 631 42.62 7.47 7.08
C SER A 631 41.33 7.04 7.78
N ARG A 632 40.18 7.61 7.41
CA ARG A 632 38.88 7.24 8.00
C ARG A 632 38.38 5.86 7.55
N TYR A 633 38.54 5.52 6.28
CA TYR A 633 37.88 4.33 5.68
C TYR A 633 38.81 3.17 5.32
N GLU A 634 40.13 3.39 5.32
CA GLU A 634 41.10 2.41 4.80
C GLU A 634 40.97 1.05 5.47
N GLN A 635 40.79 1.03 6.79
CA GLN A 635 40.60 -0.20 7.54
C GLN A 635 39.35 -0.96 7.07
N TRP A 636 38.19 -0.30 7.00
CA TRP A 636 36.96 -0.92 6.54
C TRP A 636 37.05 -1.45 5.12
N TYR A 637 37.65 -0.67 4.22
CA TYR A 637 37.81 -1.09 2.84
C TYR A 637 38.75 -2.29 2.71
N ARG A 638 39.84 -2.31 3.49
CA ARG A 638 40.75 -3.47 3.55
C ARG A 638 40.03 -4.72 4.06
N ASP A 639 39.21 -4.59 5.10
CA ASP A 639 38.43 -5.70 5.64
C ASP A 639 37.42 -6.24 4.63
N LEU A 640 36.76 -5.37 3.86
CA LEU A 640 35.93 -5.78 2.72
C LEU A 640 36.74 -6.54 1.66
N LEU A 641 37.95 -6.11 1.31
CA LEU A 641 38.78 -6.83 0.35
C LEU A 641 39.21 -8.22 0.85
N ILE A 642 39.47 -8.37 2.15
CA ILE A 642 39.76 -9.66 2.78
C ILE A 642 38.54 -10.59 2.67
N LEU A 643 37.36 -10.10 3.04
CA LEU A 643 36.09 -10.84 2.94
C LEU A 643 35.74 -11.19 1.48
N ALA A 644 36.05 -10.31 0.54
CA ALA A 644 35.87 -10.58 -0.89
C ALA A 644 36.74 -11.76 -1.33
N GLY A 645 38.02 -11.78 -0.92
CA GLY A 645 38.95 -12.87 -1.21
C GLY A 645 38.49 -14.25 -0.73
N MET A 646 37.79 -14.32 0.41
CA MET A 646 37.24 -15.57 0.97
C MET A 646 36.08 -16.13 0.15
N THR A 647 35.36 -15.29 -0.59
CA THR A 647 34.13 -15.69 -1.30
C THR A 647 34.31 -15.90 -2.79
N LYS A 648 35.51 -15.77 -3.35
CA LYS A 648 35.74 -15.94 -4.79
C LYS A 648 35.51 -17.40 -5.23
N CYS A 649 34.86 -17.58 -6.37
CA CYS A 649 34.83 -18.88 -7.04
C CYS A 649 36.24 -19.19 -7.57
N SER A 650 36.69 -20.45 -7.48
CA SER A 650 38.00 -20.84 -8.02
C SER A 650 38.03 -20.57 -9.52
N LYS A 651 39.13 -19.98 -10.02
CA LYS A 651 39.35 -19.72 -11.44
C LYS A 651 39.37 -20.99 -12.28
#